data_AF-A0A2E3BDV6-F1
#
_entry.id   AF-A0A2E3BDV6-F1
#
_cell.length_a   1.000
_cell.length_b   1.000
_cell.length_c   1.000
_cell.angle_alpha   90.00
_cell.angle_beta   90.00
_cell.angle_gamma   90.00
#
_symmetry.space_group_name_H-M   'P 1'
#
loop_
_entity.id
_entity.type
_entity.pdbx_description
1 polymer ?
#
loop_
_entity_poly.entity_id
_entity_poly.type
_entity_poly.pdbx_seq_one_letter_code
_entity_poly.pdbx_strand_id
1 'polypeptide(L)'
;MGIKLKILGFFIAIFLVGCSGNSDTTTFSSSSDIKRFTGVVNNSSVKGAEIAVIPIGKHGQFTFDEDGELQALTGVSDDDGRFGFAVEIEEFGPYVLTAITPEFTEETELELSAKASCQVASGCLVNAETVSFGEYYSLDENRQWSAAIESISSGQFIVINPITEMARVFGFSAYVNNSQDLVTSTGTIASANYYSNYGVVKGNSQTAALLGLGDILSVEPANLALLHALDISSSTLIEESIRYGALLAGWQELELQYNAGLLEGDFTFMDEAVQQYISNGGQLYQAAALDGQVLSLKDLYQAALANLMEVRDYHLNLARSLPSEVNLVIARFESEIAQLNDGVLTTAEPVIFEQYIEDYSDAVMKTKAMVNYISNLKDNFVTEEYRDSIKASSDLISAEARRLSPSLDLVFQKILSIYEYYLTCTHGDCDTQSEWHSADGSAGNTFIESEDKLTIITPAGTNLVVTQGLVFDGANPEGSTETNVHDLFLSGVVVFDGIRFELSDLSSDEEASIQSGLRFSFEEPLEKLPLTPEKIAGGMGASVDESLVPDYIELVLSGFTLFDPLQEDTENEIKVSGSLTALMFANIDAGDFIEGKDDVEKLGKRYNLSSVKATLSIEGALKGEVTGTDDVITELRDNALFYLEATASEAYVSTDDNNTETYNVAAYFPDSVYPTFEAFFNPREGFSVGSISPEPLVVSRRGVMNFPVLDTDGNESETEVVEVQYIELDYEAGGLERYVVYPKLEGEDEYWGMICDAQPEDENDLIDPEYTRVIQDEDGLDVTEDLLTCPYRNKYEGEATPDNFVSEVYSINKDFFNLREFNGQGAYRINYPEVSDGELGALVEGASYDGTIEVPIVLGVDSMRLQFQPELVNSANTEYFPESLVDISLVWRTHELIDVNALLAFDPEQVINTESGLPYLAVGSNSESYSIAYRTDEEGNEYGEYVFAWAGVAFVDGPVDGTQVMQATDDDDLKEAVFSELGSNVSYSSFTARDLEKLGVDDGSAITEEKCGFFARGGTTEAGEKCDAIAYFTFRGLVTGSLREERDGVYVIRYIDGSWQVLGGS
;
A
#
# COMPACT_ATOMS: atom_id res chain seq x y z
N MET A 1 -0.86 -14.23 43.75
CA MET A 1 -1.88 -13.22 43.34
C MET A 1 -2.35 -13.70 41.98
N GLY A 2 -3.65 -13.84 41.71
CA GLY A 2 -4.09 -14.64 40.55
C GLY A 2 -3.84 -13.95 39.21
N ILE A 3 -2.63 -14.09 38.64
CA ILE A 3 -2.31 -13.70 37.26
C ILE A 3 -3.18 -14.58 36.35
N LYS A 4 -4.31 -14.04 35.89
CA LYS A 4 -5.17 -14.68 34.88
C LYS A 4 -4.62 -14.33 33.50
N LEU A 5 -3.46 -14.90 33.17
CA LEU A 5 -2.98 -14.90 31.80
C LEU A 5 -3.92 -15.81 30.99
N LYS A 6 -4.66 -15.21 30.05
CA LYS A 6 -5.44 -15.90 29.01
C LYS A 6 -4.58 -15.94 27.73
N ILE A 7 -3.42 -16.59 27.82
CA ILE A 7 -2.42 -16.64 26.74
C ILE A 7 -2.92 -17.52 25.59
N LEU A 8 -3.34 -18.76 25.84
CA LEU A 8 -3.94 -19.63 24.82
C LEU A 8 -5.42 -19.31 24.51
N GLY A 9 -5.98 -18.30 25.17
CA GLY A 9 -7.14 -17.55 24.66
C GLY A 9 -6.78 -16.63 23.49
N PHE A 10 -5.68 -15.87 23.61
CA PHE A 10 -5.08 -15.03 22.56
C PHE A 10 -4.65 -15.87 21.34
N PHE A 11 -4.11 -17.07 21.54
CA PHE A 11 -3.84 -18.02 20.45
C PHE A 11 -5.11 -18.61 19.81
N ILE A 12 -6.20 -18.88 20.55
CA ILE A 12 -7.47 -19.35 19.93
C ILE A 12 -8.13 -18.27 19.07
N ALA A 13 -7.99 -16.99 19.43
CA ALA A 13 -8.44 -15.88 18.58
C ALA A 13 -7.60 -15.83 17.29
N ILE A 14 -6.28 -16.05 17.37
CA ILE A 14 -5.37 -16.15 16.22
C ILE A 14 -5.67 -17.39 15.35
N PHE A 15 -6.11 -18.52 15.94
CA PHE A 15 -6.54 -19.72 15.20
C PHE A 15 -7.89 -19.57 14.48
N LEU A 16 -8.63 -18.47 14.70
CA LEU A 16 -9.92 -18.19 14.04
C LEU A 16 -10.00 -16.82 13.35
N VAL A 17 -9.03 -15.93 13.53
CA VAL A 17 -8.92 -14.64 12.84
C VAL A 17 -7.44 -14.25 12.78
N GLY A 18 -6.89 -14.07 11.58
CA GLY A 18 -5.72 -13.21 11.35
C GLY A 18 -4.46 -13.53 12.19
N CYS A 19 -4.05 -14.80 12.26
CA CYS A 19 -2.79 -15.29 11.64
C CYS A 19 -1.38 -14.75 12.11
N SER A 20 -0.32 -15.43 11.59
CA SER A 20 0.92 -14.89 10.92
C SER A 20 2.24 -14.46 11.68
N GLY A 21 3.41 -13.98 11.11
CA GLY A 21 4.57 -14.62 10.35
C GLY A 21 5.63 -13.71 9.57
N ASN A 22 6.81 -14.22 9.08
CA ASN A 22 7.62 -13.89 7.82
C ASN A 22 9.19 -13.73 7.93
N SER A 23 9.99 -14.03 6.85
CA SER A 23 11.47 -13.77 6.58
C SER A 23 11.99 -14.69 5.42
N ASP A 24 13.07 -14.57 4.61
CA ASP A 24 14.13 -13.61 4.14
C ASP A 24 14.55 -14.14 2.71
N THR A 25 14.72 -13.31 1.67
CA THR A 25 15.11 -13.80 0.30
C THR A 25 16.15 -12.95 -0.44
N THR A 26 17.04 -13.65 -1.15
CA THR A 26 18.09 -13.10 -2.03
C THR A 26 17.54 -12.74 -3.42
N THR A 27 17.90 -11.56 -3.92
CA THR A 27 17.50 -10.99 -5.22
C THR A 27 18.22 -11.64 -6.42
N PHE A 28 17.46 -11.91 -7.50
CA PHE A 28 17.98 -12.26 -8.83
C PHE A 28 17.75 -11.09 -9.78
N SER A 29 18.83 -10.54 -10.35
CA SER A 29 18.74 -9.50 -11.37
C SER A 29 18.72 -10.09 -12.79
N SER A 30 17.70 -9.75 -13.56
CA SER A 30 17.65 -9.91 -15.02
C SER A 30 18.33 -8.71 -15.70
N SER A 31 19.05 -8.93 -16.80
CA SER A 31 19.78 -7.87 -17.51
C SER A 31 18.86 -7.03 -18.40
N SER A 32 18.79 -5.71 -18.19
CA SER A 32 18.00 -4.77 -19.00
C SER A 32 18.66 -4.45 -20.36
N ASP A 33 17.83 -4.31 -21.41
CA ASP A 33 18.26 -4.13 -22.80
C ASP A 33 17.71 -2.78 -23.31
N ILE A 34 18.50 -1.70 -23.24
CA ILE A 34 18.06 -0.33 -23.57
C ILE A 34 17.60 -0.22 -25.03
N LYS A 35 16.34 0.19 -25.27
CA LYS A 35 15.83 0.56 -26.61
C LYS A 35 15.75 2.07 -26.76
N ARG A 36 15.91 2.56 -27.98
CA ARG A 36 15.83 4.00 -28.31
C ARG A 36 14.86 4.24 -29.44
N PHE A 37 14.00 5.24 -29.30
CA PHE A 37 13.06 5.65 -30.35
C PHE A 37 12.98 7.16 -30.43
N THR A 38 12.40 7.65 -31.51
CA THR A 38 12.22 9.08 -31.78
C THR A 38 10.82 9.35 -32.27
N GLY A 39 10.40 10.61 -32.29
CA GLY A 39 9.10 10.96 -32.80
C GLY A 39 8.90 12.44 -33.02
N VAL A 40 7.68 12.80 -33.42
CA VAL A 40 7.24 14.19 -33.62
C VAL A 40 5.89 14.43 -32.96
N VAL A 41 5.68 15.67 -32.49
CA VAL A 41 4.36 16.15 -32.10
C VAL A 41 3.70 16.84 -33.29
N ASN A 42 2.45 16.47 -33.55
CA ASN A 42 1.65 16.89 -34.70
C ASN A 42 2.40 16.59 -36.03
N ASN A 43 2.55 17.55 -36.92
CA ASN A 43 3.35 17.41 -38.15
C ASN A 43 4.73 18.08 -38.02
N SER A 44 5.45 17.79 -36.92
CA SER A 44 6.73 18.44 -36.57
C SER A 44 6.54 19.96 -36.43
N SER A 45 5.45 20.35 -35.75
CA SER A 45 4.98 21.74 -35.69
C SER A 45 4.73 22.25 -34.28
N VAL A 46 4.85 21.41 -33.25
CA VAL A 46 4.65 21.79 -31.85
C VAL A 46 5.96 21.66 -31.09
N LYS A 47 6.47 22.78 -30.57
CA LYS A 47 7.70 22.85 -29.79
C LYS A 47 7.44 23.20 -28.33
N GLY A 48 8.29 22.73 -27.43
CA GLY A 48 8.16 22.99 -25.99
C GLY A 48 6.99 22.26 -25.33
N ALA A 49 6.47 21.19 -25.95
CA ALA A 49 5.48 20.31 -25.30
C ALA A 49 6.21 19.28 -24.44
N GLU A 50 5.70 19.02 -23.24
CA GLU A 50 6.19 17.97 -22.35
C GLU A 50 5.69 16.62 -22.84
N ILE A 51 6.60 15.66 -23.02
CA ILE A 51 6.29 14.32 -23.52
C ILE A 51 6.47 13.34 -22.37
N ALA A 52 5.42 12.63 -22.01
CA ALA A 52 5.46 11.53 -21.06
C ALA A 52 5.35 10.19 -21.82
N VAL A 53 6.26 9.27 -21.54
CA VAL A 53 6.22 7.88 -22.02
C VAL A 53 5.82 7.00 -20.86
N ILE A 54 4.60 6.48 -20.92
CA ILE A 54 3.94 5.78 -19.83
C ILE A 54 3.87 4.29 -20.20
N PRO A 55 4.57 3.39 -19.49
CA PRO A 55 4.39 1.96 -19.65
C PRO A 55 2.99 1.55 -19.20
N ILE A 56 2.41 0.60 -19.91
CA ILE A 56 1.20 -0.10 -19.46
C ILE A 56 1.65 -1.30 -18.64
N GLY A 57 1.22 -1.32 -17.38
CA GLY A 57 1.51 -2.39 -16.43
C GLY A 57 0.57 -3.58 -16.58
N LYS A 58 0.47 -4.36 -15.50
CA LYS A 58 -0.46 -5.48 -15.42
C LYS A 58 -1.89 -5.03 -15.71
N HIS A 59 -2.71 -5.97 -16.18
CA HIS A 59 -4.14 -5.77 -16.42
C HIS A 59 -4.51 -4.68 -17.45
N GLY A 60 -3.53 -4.15 -18.19
CA GLY A 60 -3.75 -3.16 -19.23
C GLY A 60 -4.03 -1.75 -18.71
N GLN A 61 -3.62 -1.44 -17.48
CA GLN A 61 -3.70 -0.09 -16.90
C GLN A 61 -2.31 0.54 -16.78
N PHE A 62 -2.25 1.78 -16.30
CA PHE A 62 -0.97 2.46 -16.08
C PHE A 62 -0.20 1.86 -14.90
N THR A 63 1.12 1.88 -14.99
CA THR A 63 2.01 1.48 -13.89
C THR A 63 2.23 2.64 -12.92
N PHE A 64 2.24 2.34 -11.63
CA PHE A 64 2.59 3.27 -10.56
C PHE A 64 3.88 2.80 -9.86
N ASP A 65 4.66 3.70 -9.31
CA ASP A 65 5.86 3.39 -8.53
C ASP A 65 5.53 3.04 -7.05
N GLU A 66 6.56 2.81 -6.23
CA GLU A 66 6.39 2.40 -4.82
C GLU A 66 5.74 3.47 -3.94
N ASP A 67 5.74 4.72 -4.40
CA ASP A 67 5.14 5.89 -3.74
C ASP A 67 3.72 6.17 -4.27
N GLY A 68 3.21 5.32 -5.19
CA GLY A 68 1.87 5.47 -5.76
C GLY A 68 1.80 6.47 -6.93
N GLU A 69 2.92 7.00 -7.40
CA GLU A 69 2.97 7.98 -8.48
C GLU A 69 3.03 7.31 -9.87
N LEU A 70 2.49 7.97 -10.89
CA LEU A 70 2.47 7.42 -12.25
C LEU A 70 3.90 7.24 -12.77
N GLN A 71 4.29 6.00 -13.06
CA GLN A 71 5.60 5.72 -13.63
C GLN A 71 5.65 6.29 -15.06
N ALA A 72 6.47 7.31 -15.29
CA ALA A 72 6.61 7.92 -16.61
C ALA A 72 8.04 8.42 -16.87
N LEU A 73 8.50 8.23 -18.10
CA LEU A 73 9.71 8.91 -18.58
C LEU A 73 9.30 10.22 -19.26
N THR A 74 9.82 11.34 -18.75
CA THR A 74 9.47 12.68 -19.25
C THR A 74 10.58 13.26 -20.12
N GLY A 75 10.18 14.09 -21.08
CA GLY A 75 11.06 14.82 -22.00
C GLY A 75 10.32 16.02 -22.59
N VAL A 76 10.97 16.79 -23.45
CA VAL A 76 10.37 17.98 -24.08
C VAL A 76 10.61 17.95 -25.58
N SER A 77 9.62 18.38 -26.38
CA SER A 77 9.80 18.53 -27.82
C SER A 77 10.72 19.70 -28.17
N ASP A 78 11.66 19.45 -29.08
CA ASP A 78 12.64 20.45 -29.51
C ASP A 78 12.04 21.53 -30.44
N ASP A 79 12.89 22.45 -30.93
CA ASP A 79 12.47 23.53 -31.83
C ASP A 79 11.89 23.06 -33.18
N ASP A 80 12.18 21.82 -33.57
CA ASP A 80 11.62 21.17 -34.75
C ASP A 80 10.38 20.32 -34.39
N GLY A 81 9.96 20.31 -33.12
CA GLY A 81 8.84 19.50 -32.61
C GLY A 81 9.15 18.01 -32.56
N ARG A 82 10.42 17.64 -32.47
CA ARG A 82 10.90 16.26 -32.35
C ARG A 82 11.19 15.90 -30.89
N PHE A 83 11.09 14.62 -30.57
CA PHE A 83 11.48 14.07 -29.28
C PHE A 83 12.23 12.74 -29.46
N GLY A 84 12.94 12.32 -28.42
CA GLY A 84 13.62 11.03 -28.39
C GLY A 84 13.83 10.51 -26.97
N PHE A 85 13.65 9.21 -26.80
CA PHE A 85 13.74 8.53 -25.52
C PHE A 85 14.66 7.32 -25.60
N ALA A 86 15.27 7.00 -24.46
CA ALA A 86 15.93 5.73 -24.21
C ALA A 86 15.18 5.04 -23.06
N VAL A 87 14.61 3.86 -23.31
CA VAL A 87 13.81 3.12 -22.35
C VAL A 87 14.52 1.82 -22.03
N GLU A 88 14.72 1.56 -20.74
CA GLU A 88 15.10 0.25 -20.24
C GLU A 88 13.85 -0.63 -20.28
N ILE A 89 13.83 -1.59 -21.21
CA ILE A 89 12.68 -2.48 -21.35
C ILE A 89 12.91 -3.65 -20.40
N GLU A 90 12.20 -3.63 -19.27
CA GLU A 90 12.12 -4.76 -18.36
C GLU A 90 11.03 -5.76 -18.81
N GLU A 91 9.95 -5.30 -19.46
CA GLU A 91 8.90 -6.16 -20.00
C GLU A 91 8.23 -5.61 -21.28
N PHE A 92 7.56 -6.49 -22.03
CA PHE A 92 7.18 -6.29 -23.44
C PHE A 92 5.77 -5.69 -23.65
N GLY A 93 5.29 -4.86 -22.73
CA GLY A 93 3.94 -4.26 -22.75
C GLY A 93 3.72 -3.18 -23.83
N PRO A 94 2.45 -2.75 -24.03
CA PRO A 94 2.12 -1.53 -24.76
C PRO A 94 2.54 -0.28 -23.97
N TYR A 95 2.63 0.86 -24.65
CA TYR A 95 2.96 2.15 -24.05
C TYR A 95 1.98 3.22 -24.52
N VAL A 96 1.73 4.21 -23.67
CA VAL A 96 1.03 5.44 -24.04
C VAL A 96 2.04 6.58 -24.01
N LEU A 97 2.14 7.29 -25.12
CA LEU A 97 2.93 8.51 -25.21
C LEU A 97 1.97 9.68 -25.19
N THR A 98 2.22 10.64 -24.33
CA THR A 98 1.35 11.81 -24.13
C THR A 98 2.18 13.07 -24.29
N ALA A 99 1.73 14.00 -25.12
CA ALA A 99 2.26 15.35 -25.23
C ALA A 99 1.31 16.31 -24.51
N ILE A 100 1.83 17.05 -23.53
CA ILE A 100 1.09 18.00 -22.68
C ILE A 100 1.70 19.39 -22.87
N THR A 101 0.87 20.42 -22.92
CA THR A 101 1.34 21.80 -22.87
C THR A 101 1.53 22.23 -21.40
N PRO A 102 2.71 22.76 -21.02
CA PRO A 102 3.01 23.11 -19.63
C PRO A 102 2.18 24.30 -19.13
N GLU A 103 1.98 24.40 -17.82
CA GLU A 103 1.31 25.54 -17.14
C GLU A 103 2.19 26.82 -17.13
N PHE A 104 1.62 28.03 -17.36
CA PHE A 104 2.39 29.30 -17.46
C PHE A 104 1.58 30.63 -17.29
N THR A 105 2.27 31.77 -17.08
CA THR A 105 1.70 33.13 -16.87
C THR A 105 2.16 34.22 -17.87
N GLU A 106 1.50 35.41 -17.88
CA GLU A 106 1.61 36.43 -18.94
C GLU A 106 2.89 37.29 -18.95
N GLU A 107 3.17 38.15 -17.94
CA GLU A 107 4.30 39.11 -18.06
C GLU A 107 5.70 38.45 -17.96
N THR A 108 5.79 37.13 -17.69
CA THR A 108 7.06 36.42 -17.46
C THR A 108 7.18 35.04 -18.14
N GLU A 109 6.34 34.06 -17.84
CA GLU A 109 6.59 32.64 -18.19
C GLU A 109 6.25 32.29 -19.66
N LEU A 110 5.77 33.23 -20.47
CA LEU A 110 5.39 33.03 -21.88
C LEU A 110 6.48 32.37 -22.76
N GLU A 111 7.76 32.45 -22.38
CA GLU A 111 8.85 31.74 -23.06
C GLU A 111 8.82 30.22 -22.85
N LEU A 112 8.21 29.74 -21.74
CA LEU A 112 8.02 28.34 -21.38
C LEU A 112 6.78 27.72 -22.03
N SER A 113 5.85 28.52 -22.57
CA SER A 113 4.66 28.02 -23.25
C SER A 113 5.01 27.15 -24.47
N ALA A 114 4.31 26.02 -24.62
CA ALA A 114 4.35 25.23 -25.84
C ALA A 114 3.79 26.05 -27.01
N LYS A 115 4.41 25.93 -28.20
CA LYS A 115 4.07 26.72 -29.38
C LYS A 115 3.78 25.84 -30.57
N ALA A 116 2.68 26.12 -31.27
CA ALA A 116 2.32 25.47 -32.52
C ALA A 116 2.60 26.38 -33.73
N SER A 117 3.17 25.82 -34.79
CA SER A 117 3.34 26.51 -36.08
C SER A 117 2.01 26.47 -36.85
N CYS A 118 1.62 27.60 -37.45
CA CYS A 118 0.43 27.67 -38.28
C CYS A 118 0.59 26.89 -39.59
N GLN A 119 -0.19 25.82 -39.78
CA GLN A 119 -0.17 24.97 -40.97
C GLN A 119 -1.25 25.35 -42.00
N VAL A 120 -2.02 26.40 -41.74
CA VAL A 120 -3.07 26.93 -42.63
C VAL A 120 -2.49 28.06 -43.50
N ALA A 121 -2.55 27.91 -44.82
CA ALA A 121 -1.95 28.85 -45.78
C ALA A 121 -2.56 30.27 -45.72
N SER A 122 -3.85 30.37 -45.42
CA SER A 122 -4.56 31.63 -45.22
C SER A 122 -4.26 32.31 -43.89
N GLY A 123 -3.58 31.61 -42.96
CA GLY A 123 -3.25 32.05 -41.62
C GLY A 123 -4.16 31.44 -40.55
N CYS A 124 -3.69 31.43 -39.31
CA CYS A 124 -4.37 30.83 -38.15
C CYS A 124 -4.95 31.95 -37.28
N LEU A 125 -6.26 31.94 -37.05
CA LEU A 125 -6.93 32.92 -36.20
C LEU A 125 -6.84 32.47 -34.73
N VAL A 126 -6.10 33.20 -33.91
CA VAL A 126 -5.87 32.91 -32.48
C VAL A 126 -6.14 34.20 -31.70
N ASN A 127 -7.05 34.18 -30.72
CA ASN A 127 -7.40 35.36 -29.90
C ASN A 127 -7.72 36.62 -30.72
N ALA A 128 -8.46 36.45 -31.83
CA ALA A 128 -8.79 37.49 -32.80
C ALA A 128 -7.62 38.10 -33.60
N GLU A 129 -6.41 37.54 -33.49
CA GLU A 129 -5.25 37.88 -34.30
C GLU A 129 -4.95 36.78 -35.33
N THR A 130 -4.48 37.16 -36.53
CA THR A 130 -4.13 36.20 -37.59
C THR A 130 -2.63 35.97 -37.61
N VAL A 131 -2.23 34.75 -37.25
CA VAL A 131 -0.86 34.25 -37.31
C VAL A 131 -0.56 33.79 -38.74
N SER A 132 0.57 34.21 -39.29
CA SER A 132 0.92 33.89 -40.68
C SER A 132 1.32 32.43 -40.85
N PHE A 133 1.13 31.88 -42.05
CA PHE A 133 1.52 30.50 -42.39
C PHE A 133 3.01 30.23 -42.08
N GLY A 134 3.28 29.21 -41.27
CA GLY A 134 4.61 28.82 -40.79
C GLY A 134 5.07 29.54 -39.52
N GLU A 135 4.44 30.65 -39.12
CA GLU A 135 4.75 31.35 -37.86
C GLU A 135 4.14 30.61 -36.66
N TYR A 136 4.74 30.79 -35.48
CA TYR A 136 4.34 30.12 -34.25
C TYR A 136 3.38 30.96 -33.41
N TYR A 137 2.44 30.30 -32.74
CA TYR A 137 1.58 30.88 -31.70
C TYR A 137 1.61 30.00 -30.44
N SER A 138 1.40 30.62 -29.28
CA SER A 138 1.33 29.89 -28.00
C SER A 138 0.04 29.07 -27.91
N LEU A 139 0.17 27.85 -27.40
CA LEU A 139 -0.96 26.98 -27.08
C LEU A 139 -1.44 27.28 -25.67
N ASP A 140 -2.72 26.99 -25.41
CA ASP A 140 -3.25 27.02 -24.04
C ASP A 140 -2.56 25.93 -23.20
N GLU A 141 -2.45 26.16 -21.89
CA GLU A 141 -1.94 25.17 -20.93
C GLU A 141 -2.83 23.92 -20.85
N ASN A 142 -2.26 22.81 -20.38
CA ASN A 142 -2.95 21.54 -20.14
C ASN A 142 -3.67 20.92 -21.36
N ARG A 143 -3.31 21.34 -22.59
CA ARG A 143 -3.74 20.65 -23.81
C ARG A 143 -2.95 19.36 -23.97
N GLN A 144 -3.66 18.28 -24.27
CA GLN A 144 -3.09 16.94 -24.34
C GLN A 144 -3.33 16.28 -25.71
N TRP A 145 -2.32 15.60 -26.23
CA TRP A 145 -2.47 14.62 -27.31
C TRP A 145 -1.75 13.35 -26.93
N SER A 146 -2.34 12.18 -27.20
CA SER A 146 -1.67 10.93 -26.91
C SER A 146 -1.67 9.96 -28.10
N ALA A 147 -0.81 8.96 -28.01
CA ALA A 147 -0.71 7.85 -28.93
C ALA A 147 -0.48 6.56 -28.13
N ALA A 148 -1.20 5.49 -28.45
CA ALA A 148 -0.91 4.16 -27.91
C ALA A 148 -0.12 3.34 -28.92
N ILE A 149 0.95 2.68 -28.45
CA ILE A 149 1.81 1.81 -29.24
C ILE A 149 1.84 0.41 -28.63
N GLU A 150 1.90 -0.61 -29.49
CA GLU A 150 1.86 -2.01 -29.05
C GLU A 150 3.15 -2.48 -28.37
N SER A 151 4.29 -1.92 -28.78
CA SER A 151 5.62 -2.19 -28.23
C SER A 151 6.61 -1.14 -28.73
N ILE A 152 7.73 -0.99 -28.01
CA ILE A 152 8.86 -0.13 -28.39
C ILE A 152 9.98 -0.98 -29.00
N SER A 153 10.41 -0.59 -30.20
CA SER A 153 11.56 -1.18 -30.88
C SER A 153 12.67 -0.15 -31.11
N SER A 154 13.92 -0.63 -31.16
CA SER A 154 15.08 0.25 -31.40
C SER A 154 15.03 0.85 -32.80
N GLY A 155 15.07 2.18 -32.88
CA GLY A 155 14.98 2.95 -34.12
C GLY A 155 13.54 3.23 -34.58
N GLN A 156 12.53 2.95 -33.76
CA GLN A 156 11.13 3.25 -34.08
C GLN A 156 10.87 4.75 -34.16
N PHE A 157 9.95 5.13 -35.05
CA PHE A 157 9.45 6.49 -35.18
C PHE A 157 7.98 6.54 -34.75
N ILE A 158 7.60 7.53 -33.94
CA ILE A 158 6.25 7.66 -33.38
C ILE A 158 5.71 9.07 -33.59
N VAL A 159 4.44 9.18 -33.94
CA VAL A 159 3.73 10.45 -34.09
C VAL A 159 2.72 10.59 -32.96
N ILE A 160 2.61 11.79 -32.37
CA ILE A 160 1.61 12.14 -31.34
C ILE A 160 0.78 13.32 -31.85
N ASN A 161 -0.53 13.15 -32.07
CA ASN A 161 -1.43 14.18 -32.59
C ASN A 161 -2.93 13.87 -32.31
N PRO A 162 -3.89 14.74 -32.70
CA PRO A 162 -5.31 14.47 -32.49
C PRO A 162 -5.87 13.19 -33.15
N ILE A 163 -5.30 12.75 -34.27
CA ILE A 163 -5.70 11.51 -34.95
C ILE A 163 -5.23 10.28 -34.17
N THR A 164 -4.01 10.30 -33.63
CA THR A 164 -3.52 9.22 -32.76
C THR A 164 -4.27 9.20 -31.43
N GLU A 165 -4.77 10.34 -30.98
CA GLU A 165 -5.62 10.43 -29.78
C GLU A 165 -6.97 9.75 -30.01
N MET A 166 -7.64 10.00 -31.15
CA MET A 166 -8.85 9.26 -31.54
C MET A 166 -8.61 7.74 -31.54
N ALA A 167 -7.48 7.31 -32.11
CA ALA A 167 -7.12 5.90 -32.19
C ALA A 167 -6.86 5.27 -30.82
N ARG A 168 -6.15 6.00 -29.93
CA ARG A 168 -5.89 5.59 -28.54
C ARG A 168 -7.19 5.36 -27.80
N VAL A 169 -8.09 6.36 -27.80
CA VAL A 169 -9.35 6.30 -27.06
C VAL A 169 -10.22 5.16 -27.56
N PHE A 170 -10.32 4.97 -28.87
CA PHE A 170 -11.08 3.84 -29.43
C PHE A 170 -10.46 2.48 -29.11
N GLY A 171 -9.13 2.36 -29.13
CA GLY A 171 -8.42 1.15 -28.72
C GLY A 171 -8.59 0.80 -27.24
N PHE A 172 -8.85 1.80 -26.39
CA PHE A 172 -9.12 1.66 -24.96
C PHE A 172 -10.62 1.53 -24.62
N SER A 173 -11.54 1.62 -25.58
CA SER A 173 -12.99 1.64 -25.30
C SER A 173 -13.65 0.26 -25.39
N ALA A 174 -14.61 -0.01 -24.50
CA ALA A 174 -15.58 -1.10 -24.59
C ALA A 174 -17.02 -0.56 -24.77
N TYR A 175 -17.96 -1.40 -25.26
CA TYR A 175 -19.35 -0.99 -25.47
C TYR A 175 -20.30 -1.71 -24.50
N VAL A 176 -21.06 -0.94 -23.72
CA VAL A 176 -21.97 -1.40 -22.66
C VAL A 176 -23.42 -1.01 -22.95
N ASN A 177 -24.37 -1.70 -22.31
CA ASN A 177 -25.80 -1.33 -22.43
C ASN A 177 -26.11 -0.15 -21.52
N ASN A 178 -27.09 0.67 -21.88
CA ASN A 178 -27.59 1.67 -20.95
C ASN A 178 -28.32 0.98 -19.77
N SER A 179 -28.32 1.60 -18.60
CA SER A 179 -28.96 1.05 -17.39
C SER A 179 -30.49 0.88 -17.50
N GLN A 180 -31.11 1.43 -18.55
CA GLN A 180 -32.56 1.34 -18.82
C GLN A 180 -32.94 0.23 -19.81
N ASP A 181 -31.97 -0.36 -20.52
CA ASP A 181 -32.23 -1.37 -21.54
C ASP A 181 -32.55 -2.70 -20.87
N LEU A 182 -33.73 -3.25 -21.16
CA LEU A 182 -34.19 -4.49 -20.51
C LEU A 182 -33.53 -5.77 -21.07
N VAL A 183 -32.66 -5.66 -22.08
CA VAL A 183 -32.05 -6.81 -22.79
C VAL A 183 -30.53 -6.74 -22.70
N THR A 184 -29.88 -7.86 -22.35
CA THR A 184 -28.43 -8.02 -22.39
C THR A 184 -27.96 -8.20 -23.83
N SER A 185 -27.39 -7.13 -24.40
CA SER A 185 -26.83 -7.12 -25.76
C SER A 185 -25.38 -6.62 -25.76
N THR A 186 -24.74 -6.58 -26.93
CA THR A 186 -23.35 -6.11 -27.11
C THR A 186 -23.10 -4.66 -26.67
N GLY A 187 -24.12 -3.91 -26.24
CA GLY A 187 -23.97 -2.55 -25.76
C GLY A 187 -23.85 -1.53 -26.89
N THR A 188 -24.21 -0.28 -26.61
CA THR A 188 -24.12 0.84 -27.56
C THR A 188 -23.47 2.09 -26.97
N ILE A 189 -23.14 2.07 -25.68
CA ILE A 189 -22.49 3.18 -24.98
C ILE A 189 -21.00 2.86 -24.86
N ALA A 190 -20.13 3.77 -25.29
CA ALA A 190 -18.69 3.63 -25.11
C ALA A 190 -18.31 3.93 -23.65
N SER A 191 -17.44 3.08 -23.10
CA SER A 191 -16.96 3.12 -21.71
C SER A 191 -15.45 2.84 -21.68
N ALA A 192 -14.73 3.45 -20.74
CA ALA A 192 -13.29 3.31 -20.54
C ALA A 192 -12.93 1.87 -20.16
N ASN A 193 -11.91 1.24 -20.76
CA ASN A 193 -11.60 -0.18 -20.58
C ASN A 193 -10.14 -0.45 -20.21
N TYR A 194 -9.35 -1.09 -21.07
CA TYR A 194 -7.97 -1.46 -20.81
C TYR A 194 -7.15 -1.39 -22.09
N TYR A 195 -5.84 -1.18 -21.94
CA TYR A 195 -4.88 -1.29 -23.03
C TYR A 195 -4.48 -2.74 -23.25
N SER A 196 -4.38 -3.11 -24.53
CA SER A 196 -3.90 -4.42 -24.97
C SER A 196 -3.31 -4.27 -26.37
N ASN A 197 -2.35 -5.12 -26.76
CA ASN A 197 -1.79 -5.09 -28.11
C ASN A 197 -2.90 -5.18 -29.17
N TYR A 198 -3.89 -6.06 -28.97
CA TYR A 198 -5.05 -6.17 -29.84
C TYR A 198 -5.86 -4.87 -29.92
N GLY A 199 -6.19 -4.25 -28.77
CA GLY A 199 -6.95 -3.00 -28.71
C GLY A 199 -6.21 -1.84 -29.38
N VAL A 200 -4.89 -1.73 -29.15
CA VAL A 200 -4.04 -0.71 -29.75
C VAL A 200 -3.94 -0.87 -31.27
N VAL A 201 -3.69 -2.09 -31.76
CA VAL A 201 -3.64 -2.36 -33.21
C VAL A 201 -5.00 -2.11 -33.86
N LYS A 202 -6.10 -2.54 -33.22
CA LYS A 202 -7.47 -2.25 -33.66
C LYS A 202 -7.70 -0.75 -33.78
N GLY A 203 -7.36 0.01 -32.74
CA GLY A 203 -7.50 1.46 -32.69
C GLY A 203 -6.77 2.17 -33.82
N ASN A 204 -5.47 1.87 -33.95
CA ASN A 204 -4.60 2.50 -34.94
C ASN A 204 -4.97 2.14 -36.37
N SER A 205 -5.19 0.85 -36.66
CA SER A 205 -5.47 0.40 -38.04
C SER A 205 -6.86 0.83 -38.53
N GLN A 206 -7.89 0.82 -37.67
CA GLN A 206 -9.23 1.28 -38.05
C GLN A 206 -9.24 2.78 -38.31
N THR A 207 -8.57 3.57 -37.46
CA THR A 207 -8.47 5.03 -37.63
C THR A 207 -7.65 5.38 -38.88
N ALA A 208 -6.57 4.65 -39.17
CA ALA A 208 -5.82 4.80 -40.40
C ALA A 208 -6.70 4.52 -41.63
N ALA A 209 -7.39 3.38 -41.65
CA ALA A 209 -8.28 2.99 -42.74
C ALA A 209 -9.42 4.00 -42.97
N LEU A 210 -10.01 4.52 -41.88
CA LEU A 210 -11.04 5.56 -41.91
C LEU A 210 -10.59 6.82 -42.65
N LEU A 211 -9.37 7.28 -42.38
CA LEU A 211 -8.79 8.50 -42.95
C LEU A 211 -8.07 8.24 -44.30
N GLY A 212 -8.08 6.99 -44.77
CA GLY A 212 -7.41 6.55 -45.99
C GLY A 212 -5.88 6.63 -45.91
N LEU A 213 -5.33 6.46 -44.72
CA LEU A 213 -3.91 6.33 -44.40
C LEU A 213 -3.53 4.85 -44.23
N GLY A 214 -2.28 4.50 -44.48
CA GLY A 214 -1.74 3.17 -44.24
C GLY A 214 -1.26 2.98 -42.80
N ASP A 215 -0.64 4.00 -42.21
CA ASP A 215 -0.18 4.01 -40.82
C ASP A 215 -0.24 5.44 -40.23
N ILE A 216 -0.77 5.58 -39.02
CA ILE A 216 -0.87 6.86 -38.30
C ILE A 216 0.23 7.07 -37.26
N LEU A 217 0.98 6.02 -36.89
CA LEU A 217 2.04 6.06 -35.88
C LEU A 217 3.43 6.23 -36.51
N SER A 218 3.75 5.47 -37.56
CA SER A 218 5.12 5.37 -38.07
C SER A 218 5.42 6.26 -39.27
N VAL A 219 4.41 6.94 -39.83
CA VAL A 219 4.57 7.83 -40.99
C VAL A 219 4.65 9.27 -40.52
N GLU A 220 5.81 9.92 -40.70
CA GLU A 220 5.99 11.34 -40.39
C GLU A 220 5.04 12.20 -41.26
N PRO A 221 4.10 12.96 -40.67
CA PRO A 221 3.23 13.85 -41.44
C PRO A 221 4.04 15.05 -41.95
N ALA A 222 3.79 15.47 -43.19
CA ALA A 222 4.53 16.57 -43.79
C ALA A 222 4.22 17.91 -43.07
N ASN A 223 5.27 18.62 -42.65
CA ASN A 223 5.16 20.01 -42.27
C ASN A 223 4.89 20.85 -43.54
N LEU A 224 3.68 21.41 -43.66
CA LEU A 224 3.23 22.08 -44.88
C LEU A 224 3.99 23.39 -45.13
N ALA A 225 4.41 24.08 -44.07
CA ALA A 225 5.25 25.28 -44.17
C ALA A 225 6.64 24.94 -44.74
N LEU A 226 7.11 23.71 -44.54
CA LEU A 226 8.38 23.18 -45.04
C LEU A 226 8.22 22.17 -46.18
N LEU A 227 7.05 22.10 -46.82
CA LEU A 227 6.73 21.10 -47.85
C LEU A 227 7.74 21.04 -49.01
N HIS A 228 8.33 22.18 -49.37
CA HIS A 228 9.37 22.29 -50.38
C HIS A 228 10.71 21.61 -50.02
N ALA A 229 10.92 21.30 -48.74
CA ALA A 229 12.10 20.66 -48.19
C ALA A 229 11.87 19.18 -47.83
N LEU A 230 10.70 18.62 -48.17
CA LEU A 230 10.38 17.22 -47.90
C LEU A 230 11.34 16.27 -48.64
N ASP A 231 12.17 15.54 -47.88
CA ASP A 231 13.22 14.65 -48.39
C ASP A 231 12.93 13.19 -48.00
N ILE A 232 11.94 12.59 -48.66
CA ILE A 232 11.57 11.18 -48.48
C ILE A 232 11.89 10.41 -49.77
N SER A 233 12.48 9.22 -49.66
CA SER A 233 13.02 8.49 -50.82
C SER A 233 12.00 7.66 -51.61
N SER A 234 10.79 7.42 -51.07
CA SER A 234 9.74 6.62 -51.70
C SER A 234 8.53 7.46 -52.08
N SER A 235 8.10 7.41 -53.35
CA SER A 235 6.96 8.15 -53.88
C SER A 235 5.64 7.84 -53.13
N THR A 236 5.42 6.59 -52.70
CA THR A 236 4.22 6.24 -51.92
C THR A 236 4.22 6.84 -50.52
N LEU A 237 5.38 6.84 -49.85
CA LEU A 237 5.53 7.46 -48.53
C LEU A 237 5.48 8.99 -48.60
N ILE A 238 5.94 9.60 -49.70
CA ILE A 238 5.75 11.04 -49.95
C ILE A 238 4.25 11.35 -50.06
N GLU A 239 3.50 10.61 -50.89
CA GLU A 239 2.05 10.83 -51.05
C GLU A 239 1.31 10.72 -49.71
N GLU A 240 1.64 9.68 -48.93
CA GLU A 240 1.04 9.44 -47.63
C GLU A 240 1.40 10.52 -46.59
N SER A 241 2.69 10.89 -46.49
CA SER A 241 3.16 11.96 -45.60
C SER A 241 2.49 13.31 -45.91
N ILE A 242 2.33 13.65 -47.20
CA ILE A 242 1.64 14.88 -47.63
C ILE A 242 0.15 14.81 -47.28
N ARG A 243 -0.50 13.66 -47.52
CA ARG A 243 -1.91 13.46 -47.16
C ARG A 243 -2.11 13.61 -45.65
N TYR A 244 -1.27 12.97 -44.86
CA TYR A 244 -1.35 13.03 -43.40
C TYR A 244 -1.13 14.45 -42.88
N GLY A 245 -0.10 15.16 -43.37
CA GLY A 245 0.13 16.57 -43.04
C GLY A 245 -1.03 17.48 -43.45
N ALA A 246 -1.67 17.23 -44.60
CA ALA A 246 -2.86 17.96 -45.04
C ALA A 246 -4.07 17.72 -44.14
N LEU A 247 -4.29 16.48 -43.68
CA LEU A 247 -5.37 16.15 -42.74
C LEU A 247 -5.17 16.86 -41.40
N LEU A 248 -3.95 16.86 -40.85
CA LEU A 248 -3.63 17.57 -39.60
C LEU A 248 -3.81 19.08 -39.72
N ALA A 249 -3.44 19.68 -40.86
CA ALA A 249 -3.68 21.10 -41.10
C ALA A 249 -5.18 21.43 -41.26
N GLY A 250 -5.95 20.53 -41.90
CA GLY A 250 -7.40 20.63 -41.96
C GLY A 250 -8.06 20.52 -40.58
N TRP A 251 -7.55 19.63 -39.72
CA TRP A 251 -7.97 19.54 -38.32
C TRP A 251 -7.68 20.84 -37.56
N GLN A 252 -6.46 21.38 -37.67
CA GLN A 252 -6.09 22.66 -37.04
C GLN A 252 -7.03 23.80 -37.48
N GLU A 253 -7.38 23.86 -38.77
CA GLU A 253 -8.33 24.86 -39.28
C GLU A 253 -9.71 24.73 -38.63
N LEU A 254 -10.28 23.52 -38.58
CA LEU A 254 -11.59 23.26 -37.98
C LEU A 254 -11.59 23.53 -36.46
N GLU A 255 -10.54 23.09 -35.77
CA GLU A 255 -10.35 23.29 -34.34
C GLU A 255 -10.27 24.77 -33.98
N LEU A 256 -9.48 25.57 -34.70
CA LEU A 256 -9.38 27.02 -34.46
C LEU A 256 -10.71 27.73 -34.73
N GLN A 257 -11.45 27.31 -35.76
CA GLN A 257 -12.77 27.88 -36.08
C GLN A 257 -13.81 27.57 -35.00
N TYR A 258 -13.81 26.34 -34.48
CA TYR A 258 -14.72 25.91 -33.43
C TYR A 258 -14.37 26.55 -32.09
N ASN A 259 -13.10 26.46 -31.68
CA ASN A 259 -12.64 26.90 -30.36
C ASN A 259 -12.73 28.42 -30.17
N ALA A 260 -12.69 29.22 -31.25
CA ALA A 260 -12.86 30.68 -31.17
C ALA A 260 -14.23 31.14 -30.62
N GLY A 261 -15.23 30.25 -30.58
CA GLY A 261 -16.57 30.53 -30.06
C GLY A 261 -16.86 29.98 -28.67
N LEU A 262 -15.91 29.31 -28.01
CA LEU A 262 -16.13 28.63 -26.73
C LEU A 262 -16.28 29.62 -25.57
N LEU A 263 -17.17 29.29 -24.64
CA LEU A 263 -17.28 29.91 -23.33
C LEU A 263 -16.46 29.12 -22.31
N GLU A 264 -16.15 29.75 -21.18
CA GLU A 264 -15.42 29.12 -20.08
C GLU A 264 -16.15 27.85 -19.59
N GLY A 265 -15.55 26.68 -19.80
CA GLY A 265 -16.11 25.38 -19.44
C GLY A 265 -16.80 24.58 -20.54
N ASP A 266 -16.86 25.11 -21.76
CA ASP A 266 -17.26 24.33 -22.94
C ASP A 266 -16.16 23.32 -23.34
N PHE A 267 -16.55 22.20 -23.95
CA PHE A 267 -15.61 21.19 -24.46
C PHE A 267 -14.87 21.70 -25.69
N THR A 268 -13.60 21.30 -25.84
CA THR A 268 -12.84 21.64 -27.04
C THR A 268 -13.34 20.85 -28.26
N PHE A 269 -13.02 21.33 -29.46
CA PHE A 269 -13.31 20.59 -30.69
C PHE A 269 -12.81 19.14 -30.66
N MET A 270 -11.61 18.92 -30.13
CA MET A 270 -11.01 17.60 -30.04
C MET A 270 -11.82 16.68 -29.11
N ASP A 271 -12.17 17.17 -27.91
CA ASP A 271 -12.95 16.39 -26.94
C ASP A 271 -14.28 15.93 -27.54
N GLU A 272 -14.98 16.84 -28.22
CA GLU A 272 -16.28 16.55 -28.79
C GLU A 272 -16.18 15.64 -30.02
N ALA A 273 -15.17 15.83 -30.88
CA ALA A 273 -14.93 14.97 -32.04
C ALA A 273 -14.56 13.54 -31.62
N VAL A 274 -13.71 13.38 -30.60
CA VAL A 274 -13.33 12.07 -30.04
C VAL A 274 -14.54 11.39 -29.41
N GLN A 275 -15.34 12.10 -28.61
CA GLN A 275 -16.58 11.55 -28.02
C GLN A 275 -17.59 11.09 -29.07
N GLN A 276 -17.78 11.85 -30.15
CA GLN A 276 -18.67 11.47 -31.24
C GLN A 276 -18.12 10.28 -32.02
N TYR A 277 -16.81 10.24 -32.26
CA TYR A 277 -16.13 9.13 -32.92
C TYR A 277 -16.32 7.79 -32.18
N ILE A 278 -16.13 7.77 -30.86
CA ILE A 278 -16.38 6.56 -30.05
C ILE A 278 -17.86 6.22 -29.96
N SER A 279 -18.75 7.21 -29.87
CA SER A 279 -20.20 6.96 -29.86
C SER A 279 -20.69 6.30 -31.16
N ASN A 280 -20.00 6.53 -32.26
CA ASN A 280 -20.28 5.96 -33.58
C ASN A 280 -19.58 4.60 -33.84
N GLY A 281 -18.95 3.96 -32.84
CA GLY A 281 -18.29 2.68 -33.08
C GLY A 281 -16.89 2.81 -33.71
N GLY A 282 -16.22 3.94 -33.53
CA GLY A 282 -14.96 4.25 -34.20
C GLY A 282 -15.18 4.58 -35.69
N GLN A 283 -16.26 5.30 -35.99
CA GLN A 283 -16.62 5.74 -37.34
C GLN A 283 -16.96 7.24 -37.36
N LEU A 284 -16.90 7.87 -38.53
CA LEU A 284 -17.40 9.22 -38.75
C LEU A 284 -18.55 9.18 -39.74
N TYR A 285 -19.41 10.19 -39.73
CA TYR A 285 -20.31 10.39 -40.87
C TYR A 285 -19.49 10.68 -42.13
N GLN A 286 -19.89 10.09 -43.25
CA GLN A 286 -19.24 10.33 -44.54
C GLN A 286 -19.34 11.80 -44.94
N ALA A 287 -20.50 12.43 -44.74
CA ALA A 287 -20.76 13.84 -45.02
C ALA A 287 -21.67 14.43 -43.92
N ALA A 288 -22.75 15.15 -44.25
CA ALA A 288 -23.57 15.80 -43.21
C ALA A 288 -24.16 14.77 -42.22
N ALA A 289 -23.87 14.96 -40.93
CA ALA A 289 -24.43 14.16 -39.85
C ALA A 289 -25.95 14.42 -39.68
N LEU A 290 -26.71 13.44 -39.19
CA LEU A 290 -28.16 13.59 -38.96
C LEU A 290 -28.49 14.32 -37.65
N ASP A 291 -27.51 14.42 -36.76
CA ASP A 291 -27.60 14.82 -35.36
C ASP A 291 -26.73 16.05 -35.02
N GLY A 292 -26.06 16.65 -36.00
CA GLY A 292 -25.28 17.88 -35.79
C GLY A 292 -23.89 17.68 -35.19
N GLN A 293 -23.31 16.48 -35.34
CA GLN A 293 -21.92 16.18 -34.97
C GLN A 293 -20.92 17.18 -35.59
N VAL A 294 -19.84 17.48 -34.85
CA VAL A 294 -18.87 18.55 -35.18
C VAL A 294 -17.88 18.16 -36.27
N LEU A 295 -17.70 16.86 -36.51
CA LEU A 295 -16.75 16.35 -37.49
C LEU A 295 -17.37 15.28 -38.39
N SER A 296 -17.34 15.51 -39.70
CA SER A 296 -17.53 14.48 -40.72
C SER A 296 -16.27 14.27 -41.55
N LEU A 297 -16.17 13.10 -42.19
CA LEU A 297 -15.04 12.80 -43.08
C LEU A 297 -14.93 13.81 -44.24
N LYS A 298 -16.07 14.26 -44.75
CA LYS A 298 -16.13 15.27 -45.81
C LYS A 298 -15.62 16.63 -45.35
N ASP A 299 -15.99 17.07 -44.15
CA ASP A 299 -15.54 18.37 -43.63
C ASP A 299 -14.03 18.40 -43.49
N LEU A 300 -13.44 17.33 -42.91
CA LEU A 300 -11.99 17.19 -42.79
C LEU A 300 -11.29 17.14 -44.15
N TYR A 301 -11.79 16.34 -45.09
CA TYR A 301 -11.20 16.25 -46.44
C TYR A 301 -11.33 17.55 -47.22
N GLN A 302 -12.42 18.29 -47.04
CA GLN A 302 -12.61 19.58 -47.69
C GLN A 302 -11.66 20.65 -47.14
N ALA A 303 -11.50 20.73 -45.82
CA ALA A 303 -10.53 21.63 -45.18
C ALA A 303 -9.10 21.27 -45.63
N ALA A 304 -8.73 19.99 -45.56
CA ALA A 304 -7.42 19.50 -45.99
C ALA A 304 -7.13 19.79 -47.47
N LEU A 305 -8.10 19.53 -48.36
CA LEU A 305 -7.98 19.80 -49.80
C LEU A 305 -7.81 21.28 -50.10
N ALA A 306 -8.68 22.13 -49.52
CA ALA A 306 -8.65 23.57 -49.73
C ALA A 306 -7.31 24.15 -49.29
N ASN A 307 -6.88 23.81 -48.07
CA ASN A 307 -5.61 24.27 -47.53
C ASN A 307 -4.42 23.76 -48.37
N LEU A 308 -4.38 22.48 -48.77
CA LEU A 308 -3.27 21.94 -49.56
C LEU A 308 -3.13 22.61 -50.93
N MET A 309 -4.25 22.98 -51.58
CA MET A 309 -4.22 23.76 -52.83
C MET A 309 -3.61 25.14 -52.61
N GLU A 310 -3.93 25.81 -51.51
CA GLU A 310 -3.35 27.11 -51.15
C GLU A 310 -1.87 27.01 -50.78
N VAL A 311 -1.47 25.98 -50.01
CA VAL A 311 -0.07 25.69 -49.68
C VAL A 311 0.76 25.47 -50.95
N ARG A 312 0.23 24.69 -51.91
CA ARG A 312 0.89 24.48 -53.21
C ARG A 312 1.11 25.82 -53.91
N ASP A 313 0.08 26.64 -54.00
CA ASP A 313 0.14 27.92 -54.69
C ASP A 313 1.09 28.91 -53.96
N TYR A 314 1.12 28.90 -52.62
CA TYR A 314 2.05 29.67 -51.80
C TYR A 314 3.51 29.36 -52.15
N HIS A 315 3.92 28.09 -52.13
CA HIS A 315 5.29 27.69 -52.43
C HIS A 315 5.66 27.93 -53.91
N LEU A 316 4.73 27.71 -54.84
CA LEU A 316 4.95 28.02 -56.26
C LEU A 316 5.16 29.52 -56.50
N ASN A 317 4.41 30.39 -55.80
CA ASN A 317 4.58 31.84 -55.85
C ASN A 317 5.94 32.29 -55.31
N LEU A 318 6.54 31.52 -54.40
CA LEU A 318 7.91 31.70 -53.91
C LEU A 318 8.98 31.05 -54.81
N ALA A 319 8.59 30.51 -55.98
CA ALA A 319 9.46 29.79 -56.92
C ALA A 319 10.19 28.57 -56.29
N ARG A 320 9.57 27.92 -55.30
CA ARG A 320 10.08 26.70 -54.67
C ARG A 320 9.65 25.46 -55.46
N SER A 321 10.50 24.44 -55.47
CA SER A 321 10.15 23.12 -56.04
C SER A 321 9.28 22.35 -55.05
N LEU A 322 8.25 21.67 -55.54
CA LEU A 322 7.37 20.82 -54.75
C LEU A 322 7.41 19.37 -55.27
N PRO A 323 7.17 18.37 -54.41
CA PRO A 323 6.96 16.99 -54.83
C PRO A 323 5.80 16.88 -55.83
N SER A 324 5.92 15.98 -56.81
CA SER A 324 4.87 15.76 -57.81
C SER A 324 3.58 15.17 -57.22
N GLU A 325 3.76 14.46 -56.11
CA GLU A 325 2.79 13.75 -55.30
C GLU A 325 1.75 14.69 -54.67
N VAL A 326 2.05 15.98 -54.48
CA VAL A 326 1.08 16.99 -54.03
C VAL A 326 -0.18 16.98 -54.92
N ASN A 327 -0.01 16.88 -56.24
CA ASN A 327 -1.15 16.85 -57.16
C ASN A 327 -1.89 15.50 -57.14
N LEU A 328 -1.22 14.41 -56.76
CA LEU A 328 -1.85 13.10 -56.59
C LEU A 328 -2.78 13.12 -55.36
N VAL A 329 -2.29 13.67 -54.23
CA VAL A 329 -3.09 13.83 -53.01
C VAL A 329 -4.32 14.72 -53.26
N ILE A 330 -4.14 15.85 -53.95
CA ILE A 330 -5.26 16.74 -54.33
C ILE A 330 -6.31 15.98 -55.15
N ALA A 331 -5.89 15.29 -56.22
CA ALA A 331 -6.80 14.54 -57.08
C ALA A 331 -7.51 13.41 -56.32
N ARG A 332 -6.82 12.79 -55.35
CA ARG A 332 -7.39 11.75 -54.49
C ARG A 332 -8.48 12.30 -53.57
N PHE A 333 -8.24 13.42 -52.88
CA PHE A 333 -9.28 14.09 -52.08
C PHE A 333 -10.49 14.49 -52.92
N GLU A 334 -10.29 15.11 -54.09
CA GLU A 334 -11.39 15.48 -55.00
C GLU A 334 -12.26 14.26 -55.40
N SER A 335 -11.61 13.13 -55.70
CA SER A 335 -12.29 11.88 -56.06
C SER A 335 -13.04 11.26 -54.88
N GLU A 336 -12.45 11.25 -53.69
CA GLU A 336 -13.05 10.65 -52.48
C GLU A 336 -14.22 11.49 -51.97
N ILE A 337 -14.09 12.82 -51.90
CA ILE A 337 -15.16 13.74 -51.49
C ILE A 337 -16.42 13.57 -52.35
N ALA A 338 -16.26 13.33 -53.65
CA ALA A 338 -17.38 13.15 -54.57
C ALA A 338 -18.19 11.86 -54.33
N GLN A 339 -17.67 10.92 -53.53
CA GLN A 339 -18.28 9.62 -53.25
C GLN A 339 -18.97 9.55 -51.88
N LEU A 340 -18.76 10.56 -51.02
CA LEU A 340 -19.30 10.62 -49.66
C LEU A 340 -20.80 11.00 -49.66
N ASN A 341 -21.58 10.33 -48.81
CA ASN A 341 -23.03 10.48 -48.75
C ASN A 341 -23.50 11.04 -47.40
N ASP A 342 -24.51 11.92 -47.43
CA ASP A 342 -25.09 12.51 -46.21
C ASP A 342 -25.82 11.45 -45.37
N GLY A 343 -25.68 11.54 -44.05
CA GLY A 343 -26.37 10.68 -43.07
C GLY A 343 -25.92 9.22 -43.04
N VAL A 344 -24.80 8.88 -43.67
CA VAL A 344 -24.23 7.52 -43.70
C VAL A 344 -22.92 7.49 -42.92
N LEU A 345 -22.78 6.57 -41.96
CA LEU A 345 -21.50 6.33 -41.29
C LEU A 345 -20.49 5.66 -42.25
N THR A 346 -19.21 5.88 -41.99
CA THR A 346 -18.13 5.11 -42.61
C THR A 346 -18.20 3.63 -42.17
N THR A 347 -17.50 2.77 -42.90
CA THR A 347 -17.42 1.32 -42.62
C THR A 347 -15.96 0.87 -42.64
N ALA A 348 -15.09 1.60 -41.92
CA ALA A 348 -13.69 1.24 -41.78
C ALA A 348 -13.56 0.00 -40.88
N GLU A 349 -12.75 -0.97 -41.29
CA GLU A 349 -12.48 -2.18 -40.52
C GLU A 349 -11.00 -2.20 -40.08
N PRO A 350 -10.69 -2.68 -38.86
CA PRO A 350 -9.32 -2.81 -38.40
C PRO A 350 -8.57 -3.90 -39.18
N VAL A 351 -7.26 -3.73 -39.30
CA VAL A 351 -6.35 -4.75 -39.85
C VAL A 351 -5.52 -5.30 -38.69
N ILE A 352 -5.89 -6.48 -38.21
CA ILE A 352 -5.24 -7.16 -37.10
C ILE A 352 -4.44 -8.35 -37.64
N PHE A 353 -3.22 -8.55 -37.15
CA PHE A 353 -2.41 -9.71 -37.54
C PHE A 353 -3.07 -11.01 -37.09
N GLU A 354 -3.07 -12.03 -37.97
CA GLU A 354 -3.70 -13.34 -37.72
C GLU A 354 -3.20 -13.97 -36.41
N GLN A 355 -1.91 -13.82 -36.11
CA GLN A 355 -1.32 -14.33 -34.88
C GLN A 355 -1.99 -13.75 -33.63
N TYR A 356 -2.30 -12.44 -33.60
CA TYR A 356 -3.03 -11.86 -32.47
C TYR A 356 -4.48 -12.38 -32.40
N ILE A 357 -5.12 -12.63 -33.54
CA ILE A 357 -6.47 -13.21 -33.53
C ILE A 357 -6.44 -14.61 -32.93
N GLU A 358 -5.49 -15.45 -33.33
CA GLU A 358 -5.31 -16.81 -32.80
C GLU A 358 -4.96 -16.79 -31.30
N ASP A 359 -3.96 -16.00 -30.90
CA ASP A 359 -3.49 -15.91 -29.51
C ASP A 359 -4.60 -15.41 -28.56
N TYR A 360 -5.31 -14.33 -28.92
CA TYR A 360 -6.40 -13.81 -28.09
C TYR A 360 -7.64 -14.70 -28.15
N SER A 361 -7.92 -15.39 -29.26
CA SER A 361 -9.03 -16.35 -29.32
C SER A 361 -8.80 -17.54 -28.38
N ASP A 362 -7.58 -18.08 -28.35
CA ASP A 362 -7.20 -19.15 -27.39
C ASP A 362 -7.27 -18.63 -25.95
N ALA A 363 -6.67 -17.47 -25.68
CA ALA A 363 -6.64 -16.86 -24.35
C ALA A 363 -8.06 -16.56 -23.82
N VAL A 364 -8.96 -16.02 -24.63
CA VAL A 364 -10.36 -15.76 -24.24
C VAL A 364 -11.10 -17.08 -23.98
N MET A 365 -10.91 -18.09 -24.81
CA MET A 365 -11.52 -19.40 -24.60
C MET A 365 -11.08 -20.02 -23.27
N LYS A 366 -9.78 -19.96 -22.97
CA LYS A 366 -9.22 -20.48 -21.71
C LYS A 366 -9.65 -19.63 -20.50
N THR A 367 -9.75 -18.30 -20.66
CA THR A 367 -10.31 -17.41 -19.63
C THR A 367 -11.76 -17.79 -19.31
N LYS A 368 -12.60 -18.06 -20.32
CA LYS A 368 -13.99 -18.54 -20.11
C LYS A 368 -14.03 -19.85 -19.33
N ALA A 369 -13.18 -20.82 -19.71
CA ALA A 369 -13.09 -22.10 -19.03
C ALA A 369 -12.66 -21.92 -17.55
N MET A 370 -11.70 -21.04 -17.31
CA MET A 370 -11.25 -20.67 -15.96
C MET A 370 -12.35 -19.98 -15.15
N VAL A 371 -13.05 -18.98 -15.69
CA VAL A 371 -14.13 -18.30 -14.96
C VAL A 371 -15.23 -19.29 -14.58
N ASN A 372 -15.59 -20.21 -15.48
CA ASN A 372 -16.55 -21.27 -15.17
C ASN A 372 -16.07 -22.19 -14.04
N TYR A 373 -14.77 -22.51 -14.02
CA TYR A 373 -14.16 -23.34 -12.98
C TYR A 373 -14.18 -22.63 -11.62
N ILE A 374 -13.72 -21.38 -11.55
CA ILE A 374 -13.67 -20.57 -10.32
C ILE A 374 -15.08 -20.24 -9.81
N SER A 375 -16.05 -20.02 -10.71
CA SER A 375 -17.45 -19.75 -10.33
C SER A 375 -18.10 -20.89 -9.54
N ASN A 376 -17.57 -22.11 -9.65
CA ASN A 376 -17.95 -23.24 -8.80
C ASN A 376 -16.74 -23.85 -8.08
N LEU A 377 -15.81 -23.00 -7.64
CA LEU A 377 -14.56 -23.41 -7.02
C LEU A 377 -14.78 -24.39 -5.86
N LYS A 378 -15.81 -24.19 -5.03
CA LYS A 378 -16.12 -25.09 -3.92
C LYS A 378 -16.27 -26.57 -4.32
N ASP A 379 -16.90 -26.85 -5.45
CA ASP A 379 -17.14 -28.22 -5.91
C ASP A 379 -16.02 -28.73 -6.82
N ASN A 380 -15.32 -27.81 -7.51
CA ASN A 380 -14.27 -28.10 -8.47
C ASN A 380 -12.88 -28.26 -7.82
N PHE A 381 -12.61 -27.50 -6.75
CA PHE A 381 -11.35 -27.49 -6.02
C PHE A 381 -11.17 -28.83 -5.31
N VAL A 382 -10.12 -29.56 -5.69
CA VAL A 382 -9.71 -30.88 -5.14
C VAL A 382 -10.84 -31.94 -5.12
N THR A 383 -10.54 -33.17 -4.71
CA THR A 383 -11.55 -34.24 -4.70
C THR A 383 -12.55 -34.05 -3.55
N GLU A 384 -13.79 -34.54 -3.70
CA GLU A 384 -14.79 -34.54 -2.62
C GLU A 384 -14.25 -35.25 -1.36
N GLU A 385 -13.50 -36.34 -1.57
CA GLU A 385 -12.83 -37.10 -0.52
C GLU A 385 -11.81 -36.25 0.26
N TYR A 386 -10.99 -35.48 -0.45
CA TYR A 386 -10.03 -34.57 0.17
C TYR A 386 -10.73 -33.46 0.96
N ARG A 387 -11.80 -32.84 0.41
CA ARG A 387 -12.58 -31.82 1.11
C ARG A 387 -13.20 -32.35 2.40
N ASP A 388 -13.74 -33.57 2.36
CA ASP A 388 -14.28 -34.23 3.55
C ASP A 388 -13.18 -34.55 4.58
N SER A 389 -11.99 -34.96 4.12
CA SER A 389 -10.83 -35.23 4.98
C SER A 389 -10.28 -33.96 5.65
N ILE A 390 -10.06 -32.87 4.89
CA ILE A 390 -9.70 -31.55 5.45
C ILE A 390 -10.74 -31.10 6.46
N LYS A 391 -12.04 -31.23 6.14
CA LYS A 391 -13.09 -30.80 7.05
C LYS A 391 -13.08 -31.62 8.33
N ALA A 392 -12.92 -32.94 8.24
CA ALA A 392 -12.81 -33.81 9.40
C ALA A 392 -11.56 -33.51 10.25
N SER A 393 -10.42 -33.26 9.61
CA SER A 393 -9.17 -32.85 10.27
C SER A 393 -9.30 -31.47 10.91
N SER A 394 -9.90 -30.50 10.24
CA SER A 394 -10.20 -29.16 10.79
C SER A 394 -11.17 -29.23 11.96
N ASP A 395 -12.21 -30.06 11.90
CA ASP A 395 -13.13 -30.31 13.02
C ASP A 395 -12.41 -30.96 14.21
N LEU A 396 -11.48 -31.89 13.94
CA LEU A 396 -10.64 -32.53 14.95
C LEU A 396 -9.68 -31.53 15.60
N ILE A 397 -8.92 -30.78 14.81
CA ILE A 397 -8.00 -29.73 15.27
C ILE A 397 -8.78 -28.68 16.05
N SER A 398 -9.97 -28.26 15.58
CA SER A 398 -10.83 -27.31 16.29
C SER A 398 -11.33 -27.87 17.63
N ALA A 399 -11.71 -29.14 17.67
CA ALA A 399 -12.13 -29.80 18.90
C ALA A 399 -10.97 -29.94 19.88
N GLU A 400 -9.78 -30.28 19.38
CA GLU A 400 -8.58 -30.50 20.16
C GLU A 400 -7.99 -29.18 20.65
N ALA A 401 -7.97 -28.12 19.84
CA ALA A 401 -7.65 -26.77 20.27
C ALA A 401 -8.59 -26.28 21.36
N ARG A 402 -9.92 -26.50 21.22
CA ARG A 402 -10.89 -26.19 22.29
C ARG A 402 -10.67 -27.01 23.56
N ARG A 403 -10.15 -28.24 23.45
CA ARG A 403 -9.83 -29.11 24.58
C ARG A 403 -8.53 -28.68 25.27
N LEU A 404 -7.48 -28.43 24.50
CA LEU A 404 -6.13 -28.16 24.96
C LEU A 404 -5.92 -26.71 25.38
N SER A 405 -6.59 -25.73 24.77
CA SER A 405 -6.39 -24.31 25.12
C SER A 405 -6.67 -23.98 26.58
N PRO A 406 -7.82 -24.39 27.18
CA PRO A 406 -8.03 -24.21 28.61
C PRO A 406 -6.92 -24.85 29.45
N SER A 407 -6.41 -26.00 29.01
CA SER A 407 -5.37 -26.75 29.71
C SER A 407 -3.98 -26.13 29.55
N LEU A 408 -3.65 -25.55 28.41
CA LEU A 408 -2.41 -24.80 28.17
C LEU A 408 -2.41 -23.46 28.92
N ASP A 409 -3.53 -22.74 28.93
CA ASP A 409 -3.71 -21.57 29.82
C ASP A 409 -3.47 -21.94 31.28
N LEU A 410 -3.99 -23.09 31.71
CA LEU A 410 -3.76 -23.61 33.05
C LEU A 410 -2.29 -24.01 33.24
N VAL A 411 -1.62 -24.64 32.26
CA VAL A 411 -0.18 -24.97 32.34
C VAL A 411 0.66 -23.71 32.48
N PHE A 412 0.38 -22.64 31.72
CA PHE A 412 1.07 -21.35 31.89
C PHE A 412 0.80 -20.74 33.27
N GLN A 413 -0.45 -20.76 33.74
CA GLN A 413 -0.76 -20.34 35.12
C GLN A 413 0.00 -21.16 36.16
N LYS A 414 0.23 -22.46 35.91
CA LYS A 414 1.03 -23.33 36.78
C LYS A 414 2.52 -23.00 36.71
N ILE A 415 3.07 -22.73 35.53
CA ILE A 415 4.46 -22.28 35.38
C ILE A 415 4.67 -20.95 36.14
N LEU A 416 3.71 -20.02 36.05
CA LEU A 416 3.75 -18.76 36.80
C LEU A 416 3.62 -18.97 38.31
N SER A 417 2.78 -19.90 38.78
CA SER A 417 2.71 -20.21 40.21
C SER A 417 3.96 -20.94 40.72
N ILE A 418 4.65 -21.68 39.85
CA ILE A 418 5.98 -22.26 40.12
C ILE A 418 7.03 -21.16 40.22
N TYR A 419 6.99 -20.16 39.33
CA TYR A 419 7.83 -18.95 39.42
C TYR A 419 7.60 -18.20 40.74
N GLU A 420 6.34 -17.91 41.11
CA GLU A 420 6.00 -17.29 42.41
C GLU A 420 6.59 -18.12 43.57
N TYR A 421 6.46 -19.46 43.52
CA TYR A 421 7.00 -20.35 44.54
C TYR A 421 8.53 -20.36 44.57
N TYR A 422 9.19 -20.38 43.40
CA TYR A 422 10.63 -20.28 43.25
C TYR A 422 11.18 -19.03 43.95
N LEU A 423 10.56 -17.86 43.70
CA LEU A 423 10.96 -16.61 44.34
C LEU A 423 10.84 -16.66 45.87
N THR A 424 9.84 -17.34 46.43
CA THR A 424 9.75 -17.49 47.89
C THR A 424 10.90 -18.31 48.47
N CYS A 425 11.40 -19.30 47.73
CA CYS A 425 12.54 -20.11 48.14
C CYS A 425 13.88 -19.37 48.04
N THR A 426 14.04 -18.46 47.08
CA THR A 426 15.29 -17.69 46.89
C THR A 426 15.42 -16.52 47.88
N HIS A 427 14.31 -16.02 48.43
CA HIS A 427 14.29 -14.88 49.36
C HIS A 427 13.96 -15.25 50.82
N GLY A 428 13.82 -16.54 51.13
CA GLY A 428 13.56 -17.01 52.49
C GLY A 428 13.19 -18.48 52.57
N ASP A 429 12.41 -18.83 53.59
CA ASP A 429 11.81 -20.16 53.66
C ASP A 429 10.73 -20.27 52.58
N CYS A 430 10.81 -21.30 51.73
CA CYS A 430 9.80 -21.59 50.71
C CYS A 430 8.37 -21.52 51.26
N ASP A 431 7.45 -20.87 50.55
CA ASP A 431 6.08 -20.67 51.02
C ASP A 431 5.37 -22.00 51.31
N THR A 432 5.04 -22.22 52.58
CA THR A 432 4.34 -23.41 53.05
C THR A 432 2.88 -23.52 52.58
N GLN A 433 2.30 -22.43 52.08
CA GLN A 433 0.93 -22.38 51.55
C GLN A 433 0.86 -22.66 50.04
N SER A 434 2.00 -22.65 49.35
CA SER A 434 2.07 -22.97 47.93
C SER A 434 1.59 -24.40 47.66
N GLU A 435 0.88 -24.60 46.55
CA GLU A 435 0.46 -25.94 46.10
C GLU A 435 1.66 -26.84 45.74
N TRP A 436 2.82 -26.21 45.48
CA TRP A 436 4.08 -26.89 45.17
C TRP A 436 4.91 -27.20 46.43
N HIS A 437 4.44 -26.80 47.61
CA HIS A 437 5.12 -27.06 48.87
C HIS A 437 4.93 -28.51 49.35
N SER A 438 6.01 -29.11 49.88
CA SER A 438 5.97 -30.45 50.48
C SER A 438 6.29 -30.38 51.98
N ALA A 439 5.25 -30.47 52.82
CA ALA A 439 5.32 -30.19 54.27
C ALA A 439 6.22 -31.14 55.10
N ASP A 440 6.58 -32.32 54.59
CA ASP A 440 7.59 -33.21 55.20
C ASP A 440 8.62 -33.73 54.20
N GLY A 441 8.70 -33.11 53.02
CA GLY A 441 9.58 -33.51 51.91
C GLY A 441 9.24 -34.87 51.27
N SER A 442 8.17 -35.57 51.68
CA SER A 442 7.90 -36.95 51.24
C SER A 442 7.53 -37.12 49.76
N ALA A 443 7.34 -36.02 49.02
CA ALA A 443 7.19 -36.02 47.57
C ALA A 443 8.55 -35.97 46.81
N GLY A 444 9.58 -35.35 47.41
CA GLY A 444 10.92 -35.17 46.82
C GLY A 444 11.34 -33.73 46.57
N ASN A 445 10.42 -32.76 46.65
CA ASN A 445 10.66 -31.35 46.29
C ASN A 445 11.84 -30.76 47.07
N THR A 446 12.81 -30.18 46.37
CA THR A 446 14.07 -29.70 46.96
C THR A 446 14.52 -28.39 46.29
N PHE A 447 14.86 -27.39 47.11
CA PHE A 447 15.57 -26.20 46.66
C PHE A 447 17.04 -26.28 47.09
N ILE A 448 17.97 -26.05 46.17
CA ILE A 448 19.42 -26.05 46.40
C ILE A 448 19.91 -24.62 46.21
N GLU A 449 20.09 -23.91 47.33
CA GLU A 449 20.51 -22.50 47.36
C GLU A 449 21.84 -22.24 46.63
N SER A 450 22.80 -23.17 46.69
CA SER A 450 24.11 -22.99 46.01
C SER A 450 24.07 -23.10 44.49
N GLU A 451 22.95 -23.55 43.93
CA GLU A 451 22.73 -23.73 42.49
C GLU A 451 21.53 -22.93 41.99
N ASP A 452 20.87 -22.14 42.86
CA ASP A 452 19.60 -21.45 42.57
C ASP A 452 18.58 -22.36 41.87
N LYS A 453 18.53 -23.61 42.33
CA LYS A 453 17.85 -24.72 41.65
C LYS A 453 16.71 -25.28 42.48
N LEU A 454 15.50 -25.24 41.91
CA LEU A 454 14.30 -25.86 42.46
C LEU A 454 13.93 -27.11 41.67
N THR A 455 13.71 -28.23 42.36
CA THR A 455 13.17 -29.46 41.78
C THR A 455 11.80 -29.75 42.37
N ILE A 456 10.79 -29.89 41.52
CA ILE A 456 9.40 -30.20 41.88
C ILE A 456 9.05 -31.59 41.36
N ILE A 457 8.70 -32.50 42.28
CA ILE A 457 8.27 -33.87 41.96
C ILE A 457 6.90 -34.10 42.60
N THR A 458 5.89 -34.40 41.78
CA THR A 458 4.55 -34.74 42.29
C THR A 458 4.24 -36.22 42.05
N PRO A 459 3.45 -36.87 42.92
CA PRO A 459 2.96 -38.23 42.67
C PRO A 459 2.11 -38.38 41.40
N ALA A 460 1.63 -37.26 40.84
CA ALA A 460 0.85 -37.20 39.60
C ALA A 460 1.72 -37.27 38.33
N GLY A 461 3.05 -37.32 38.46
CA GLY A 461 3.98 -37.49 37.33
C GLY A 461 4.70 -36.21 36.90
N THR A 462 4.44 -35.07 37.55
CA THR A 462 5.24 -33.84 37.36
C THR A 462 6.66 -34.07 37.89
N ASN A 463 7.66 -33.75 37.07
CA ASN A 463 9.07 -33.70 37.42
C ASN A 463 9.69 -32.51 36.70
N LEU A 464 9.71 -31.35 37.35
CA LEU A 464 10.18 -30.09 36.77
C LEU A 464 11.42 -29.60 37.53
N VAL A 465 12.41 -29.15 36.78
CA VAL A 465 13.60 -28.47 37.29
C VAL A 465 13.55 -27.02 36.85
N VAL A 466 13.76 -26.11 37.80
CA VAL A 466 13.81 -24.67 37.58
C VAL A 466 15.17 -24.17 38.06
N THR A 467 15.90 -23.44 37.22
CA THR A 467 17.23 -22.90 37.55
C THR A 467 17.33 -21.46 37.05
N GLN A 468 17.96 -20.57 37.82
CA GLN A 468 18.21 -19.20 37.38
C GLN A 468 19.62 -19.06 36.78
N GLY A 469 19.74 -18.31 35.70
CA GLY A 469 21.00 -17.89 35.09
C GLY A 469 21.11 -16.36 35.01
N LEU A 470 22.35 -15.87 35.05
CA LEU A 470 22.66 -14.45 34.77
C LEU A 470 23.01 -14.31 33.29
N VAL A 471 22.51 -13.25 32.65
CA VAL A 471 22.83 -12.92 31.27
C VAL A 471 23.81 -11.75 31.25
N PHE A 472 24.93 -11.92 30.54
CA PHE A 472 26.01 -10.94 30.49
C PHE A 472 25.98 -10.17 29.16
N ASP A 473 26.22 -8.86 29.23
CA ASP A 473 26.22 -7.93 28.11
C ASP A 473 27.37 -6.91 28.21
N GLY A 474 27.33 -5.84 27.42
CA GLY A 474 28.35 -4.79 27.44
C GLY A 474 28.37 -3.97 28.74
N ALA A 475 27.23 -3.79 29.40
CA ALA A 475 27.10 -3.09 30.67
C ALA A 475 27.50 -3.99 31.85
N ASN A 476 27.16 -5.28 31.76
CA ASN A 476 27.40 -6.31 32.76
C ASN A 476 28.24 -7.45 32.16
N PRO A 477 29.57 -7.31 32.06
CA PRO A 477 30.43 -8.29 31.39
C PRO A 477 30.48 -9.64 32.12
N GLU A 478 30.93 -10.69 31.43
CA GLU A 478 31.07 -12.04 32.00
C GLU A 478 31.80 -12.05 33.36
N GLY A 479 31.16 -12.67 34.35
CA GLY A 479 31.67 -12.74 35.72
C GLY A 479 31.17 -11.62 36.64
N SER A 480 30.30 -10.74 36.15
CA SER A 480 29.52 -9.82 36.99
C SER A 480 28.67 -10.58 38.01
N THR A 481 28.51 -10.03 39.20
CA THR A 481 27.70 -10.62 40.27
C THR A 481 26.25 -10.16 40.23
N GLU A 482 25.97 -9.10 39.47
CA GLU A 482 24.66 -8.50 39.27
C GLU A 482 24.50 -8.23 37.77
N THR A 483 23.31 -8.44 37.21
CA THR A 483 23.01 -8.23 35.79
C THR A 483 21.60 -7.63 35.66
N ASN A 484 21.35 -6.85 34.61
CA ASN A 484 20.00 -6.35 34.33
C ASN A 484 19.06 -7.47 33.85
N VAL A 485 19.62 -8.49 33.20
CA VAL A 485 18.86 -9.57 32.56
C VAL A 485 19.09 -10.90 33.29
N HIS A 486 18.00 -11.63 33.52
CA HIS A 486 17.97 -12.91 34.21
C HIS A 486 17.15 -13.95 33.44
N ASP A 487 17.69 -15.15 33.30
CA ASP A 487 16.99 -16.31 32.73
C ASP A 487 16.49 -17.23 33.84
N LEU A 488 15.26 -17.71 33.70
CA LEU A 488 14.68 -18.78 34.51
C LEU A 488 14.44 -19.99 33.61
N PHE A 489 15.41 -20.91 33.58
CA PHE A 489 15.36 -22.11 32.78
C PHE A 489 14.40 -23.15 33.38
N LEU A 490 13.62 -23.78 32.50
CA LEU A 490 12.63 -24.79 32.82
C LEU A 490 12.95 -26.07 32.03
N SER A 491 13.10 -27.20 32.72
CA SER A 491 13.25 -28.50 32.07
C SER A 491 12.50 -29.62 32.78
N GLY A 492 12.09 -30.63 32.01
CA GLY A 492 11.35 -31.78 32.51
C GLY A 492 9.88 -31.76 32.12
N VAL A 493 9.01 -32.28 33.00
CA VAL A 493 7.63 -32.63 32.67
C VAL A 493 6.64 -32.05 33.67
N VAL A 494 5.56 -31.44 33.17
CA VAL A 494 4.41 -31.00 33.96
C VAL A 494 3.19 -31.84 33.58
N VAL A 495 2.58 -32.52 34.57
CA VAL A 495 1.32 -33.24 34.37
C VAL A 495 0.20 -32.50 35.09
N PHE A 496 -0.85 -32.12 34.36
CA PHE A 496 -1.98 -31.39 34.90
C PHE A 496 -3.27 -31.70 34.15
N ASP A 497 -4.37 -31.89 34.88
CA ASP A 497 -5.74 -32.12 34.35
C ASP A 497 -5.84 -33.18 33.23
N GLY A 498 -5.09 -34.27 33.35
CA GLY A 498 -5.08 -35.35 32.35
C GLY A 498 -4.28 -35.03 31.08
N ILE A 499 -3.41 -34.03 31.12
CA ILE A 499 -2.50 -33.66 30.04
C ILE A 499 -1.07 -33.65 30.56
N ARG A 500 -0.15 -34.07 29.69
CA ARG A 500 1.29 -34.14 29.95
C ARG A 500 1.99 -33.17 29.02
N PHE A 501 2.73 -32.22 29.60
CA PHE A 501 3.53 -31.22 28.92
C PHE A 501 5.01 -31.49 29.21
N GLU A 502 5.76 -31.86 28.18
CA GLU A 502 7.18 -32.19 28.26
C GLU A 502 7.99 -31.07 27.62
N LEU A 503 8.99 -30.57 28.33
CA LEU A 503 9.99 -29.64 27.83
C LEU A 503 11.22 -30.43 27.40
N SER A 504 11.85 -30.06 26.29
CA SER A 504 13.08 -30.69 25.82
C SER A 504 14.19 -30.60 26.88
N ASP A 505 14.77 -31.74 27.24
CA ASP A 505 15.88 -31.82 28.20
C ASP A 505 17.20 -31.69 27.42
N LEU A 506 17.64 -30.45 27.22
CA LEU A 506 18.93 -30.16 26.59
C LEU A 506 20.05 -30.42 27.61
N SER A 507 20.55 -31.65 27.65
CA SER A 507 21.71 -32.03 28.46
C SER A 507 22.97 -31.27 28.02
N SER A 508 23.88 -30.98 28.96
CA SER A 508 25.03 -30.09 28.76
C SER A 508 26.20 -30.70 27.96
N ASP A 509 25.93 -31.20 26.76
CA ASP A 509 26.91 -31.61 25.74
C ASP A 509 26.73 -30.82 24.41
N GLU A 510 25.66 -30.01 24.23
CA GLU A 510 25.45 -29.15 23.05
C GLU A 510 25.70 -27.67 23.36
N GLU A 511 26.94 -27.24 23.12
CA GLU A 511 27.54 -25.94 23.43
C GLU A 511 26.89 -24.72 22.71
N ALA A 512 25.67 -24.86 22.15
CA ALA A 512 24.98 -23.87 21.32
C ALA A 512 23.45 -24.06 21.17
N SER A 513 22.73 -24.55 22.20
CA SER A 513 21.26 -24.75 22.14
C SER A 513 20.48 -23.84 23.12
N ILE A 514 19.38 -23.23 22.66
CA ILE A 514 18.52 -22.34 23.46
C ILE A 514 17.66 -23.20 24.40
N GLN A 515 17.65 -22.92 25.71
CA GLN A 515 16.84 -23.66 26.69
C GLN A 515 15.43 -23.06 26.82
N SER A 516 14.46 -23.90 27.20
CA SER A 516 13.12 -23.42 27.52
C SER A 516 13.12 -22.66 28.85
N GLY A 517 12.42 -21.53 28.95
CA GLY A 517 12.44 -20.69 30.13
C GLY A 517 11.70 -19.35 29.98
N LEU A 518 11.84 -18.52 31.01
CA LEU A 518 11.39 -17.13 31.02
C LEU A 518 12.61 -16.22 31.21
N ARG A 519 12.75 -15.20 30.38
CA ARG A 519 13.74 -14.14 30.54
C ARG A 519 13.08 -12.89 31.09
N PHE A 520 13.77 -12.22 32.00
CA PHE A 520 13.33 -10.96 32.60
C PHE A 520 14.46 -9.94 32.51
N SER A 521 14.11 -8.69 32.25
CA SER A 521 15.03 -7.56 32.37
C SER A 521 14.51 -6.53 33.35
N PHE A 522 15.41 -5.88 34.06
CA PHE A 522 15.12 -4.85 35.05
C PHE A 522 15.98 -3.61 34.81
N GLU A 523 15.48 -2.48 35.31
CA GLU A 523 16.08 -1.16 35.18
C GLU A 523 17.44 -1.11 35.87
N GLU A 524 17.52 -1.68 37.08
CA GLU A 524 18.76 -1.79 37.85
C GLU A 524 19.34 -3.21 37.75
N PRO A 525 20.67 -3.37 37.77
CA PRO A 525 21.31 -4.69 37.82
C PRO A 525 21.03 -5.38 39.15
N LEU A 526 20.62 -6.65 39.12
CA LEU A 526 20.25 -7.42 40.30
C LEU A 526 21.13 -8.68 40.44
N GLU A 527 21.39 -9.11 41.68
CA GLU A 527 22.10 -10.37 41.96
C GLU A 527 21.22 -11.59 41.63
N LYS A 528 19.89 -11.44 41.80
CA LYS A 528 18.90 -12.48 41.57
C LYS A 528 17.51 -11.91 41.29
N LEU A 529 16.62 -12.74 40.74
CA LEU A 529 15.24 -12.34 40.48
C LEU A 529 14.56 -11.81 41.77
N PRO A 530 13.96 -10.60 41.75
CA PRO A 530 13.37 -9.98 42.92
C PRO A 530 12.00 -10.58 43.27
N LEU A 531 11.56 -10.36 44.52
CA LEU A 531 10.15 -10.58 44.86
C LEU A 531 9.29 -9.52 44.15
N THR A 532 8.11 -9.92 43.68
CA THR A 532 7.16 -8.97 43.10
C THR A 532 6.82 -7.88 44.14
N PRO A 533 7.02 -6.59 43.81
CA PRO A 533 6.76 -5.50 44.74
C PRO A 533 5.26 -5.40 45.08
N GLU A 534 4.95 -4.97 46.31
CA GLU A 534 3.55 -4.78 46.72
C GLU A 534 2.91 -3.65 45.91
N LYS A 535 1.65 -3.83 45.51
CA LYS A 535 0.86 -2.75 44.89
C LYS A 535 0.50 -1.68 45.90
N ILE A 536 0.48 -0.42 45.45
CA ILE A 536 0.11 0.72 46.30
C ILE A 536 -1.33 0.52 46.80
N ALA A 537 -1.52 0.60 48.11
CA ALA A 537 -2.80 0.28 48.73
C ALA A 537 -3.90 1.28 48.31
N GLY A 538 -4.90 0.78 47.58
CA GLY A 538 -5.97 1.62 47.02
C GLY A 538 -5.60 2.32 45.70
N GLY A 539 -4.42 2.02 45.14
CA GLY A 539 -3.95 2.58 43.88
C GLY A 539 -4.50 1.87 42.63
N MET A 540 -4.30 2.50 41.47
CA MET A 540 -4.85 2.06 40.17
C MET A 540 -4.00 1.01 39.44
N GLY A 541 -2.73 0.83 39.81
CA GLY A 541 -1.89 -0.23 39.22
C GLY A 541 -0.40 -0.17 39.55
N ALA A 542 0.12 0.99 39.98
CA ALA A 542 1.52 1.13 40.37
C ALA A 542 1.91 0.33 41.63
N SER A 543 3.18 -0.04 41.69
CA SER A 543 3.83 -0.76 42.78
C SER A 543 4.62 0.21 43.66
N VAL A 544 4.90 -0.19 44.89
CA VAL A 544 5.69 0.63 45.84
C VAL A 544 7.12 0.86 45.32
N ASP A 545 7.62 -0.06 44.48
CA ASP A 545 8.94 0.02 43.85
C ASP A 545 8.83 -0.51 42.41
N GLU A 546 8.83 0.37 41.42
CA GLU A 546 8.65 -0.01 40.00
C GLU A 546 9.95 -0.49 39.34
N SER A 547 11.13 -0.22 39.90
CA SER A 547 12.41 -0.72 39.35
C SER A 547 12.54 -2.26 39.50
N LEU A 548 11.82 -2.83 40.47
CA LEU A 548 11.70 -4.28 40.69
C LEU A 548 10.59 -4.94 39.84
N VAL A 549 9.91 -4.17 38.99
CA VAL A 549 8.97 -4.69 37.98
C VAL A 549 9.72 -4.81 36.65
N PRO A 550 9.69 -5.98 35.97
CA PRO A 550 10.48 -6.18 34.75
C PRO A 550 10.14 -5.21 33.62
N ASP A 551 11.15 -4.72 32.90
CA ASP A 551 11.02 -3.87 31.71
C ASP A 551 10.70 -4.67 30.45
N TYR A 552 11.12 -5.93 30.39
CA TYR A 552 10.59 -6.87 29.39
C TYR A 552 10.57 -8.29 29.94
N ILE A 553 9.71 -9.10 29.33
CA ILE A 553 9.54 -10.51 29.63
C ILE A 553 9.54 -11.29 28.31
N GLU A 554 10.40 -12.29 28.20
CA GLU A 554 10.42 -13.20 27.05
C GLU A 554 10.10 -14.62 27.51
N LEU A 555 9.11 -15.25 26.88
CA LEU A 555 8.87 -16.68 26.99
C LEU A 555 9.60 -17.37 25.85
N VAL A 556 10.42 -18.37 26.18
CA VAL A 556 11.11 -19.20 25.19
C VAL A 556 10.80 -20.66 25.49
N LEU A 557 10.18 -21.35 24.54
CA LEU A 557 10.00 -22.80 24.53
C LEU A 557 10.73 -23.33 23.30
N SER A 558 11.98 -23.72 23.45
CA SER A 558 12.82 -24.17 22.32
C SER A 558 12.39 -25.53 21.77
N GLY A 559 11.67 -26.31 22.58
CA GLY A 559 11.06 -27.58 22.20
C GLY A 559 10.09 -28.06 23.28
N PHE A 560 8.87 -28.41 22.89
CA PHE A 560 7.92 -29.02 23.80
C PHE A 560 7.09 -30.11 23.11
N THR A 561 6.49 -30.99 23.92
CA THR A 561 5.50 -31.97 23.49
C THR A 561 4.32 -31.97 24.47
N LEU A 562 3.10 -31.99 23.95
CA LEU A 562 1.85 -31.96 24.69
C LEU A 562 0.94 -33.09 24.20
N PHE A 563 0.46 -33.93 25.13
CA PHE A 563 -0.44 -35.05 24.81
C PHE A 563 -1.27 -35.50 26.02
N ASP A 564 -2.31 -36.31 25.77
CA ASP A 564 -3.06 -37.01 26.82
C ASP A 564 -2.36 -38.35 27.13
N PRO A 565 -1.77 -38.53 28.33
CA PRO A 565 -1.08 -39.77 28.70
C PRO A 565 -2.02 -40.98 28.80
N LEU A 566 -3.35 -40.81 28.84
CA LEU A 566 -4.30 -41.92 28.76
C LEU A 566 -4.45 -42.47 27.34
N GLN A 567 -4.04 -41.68 26.34
CA GLN A 567 -4.07 -42.04 24.92
C GLN A 567 -2.69 -42.41 24.37
N GLU A 568 -1.64 -42.33 25.19
CA GLU A 568 -0.28 -42.71 24.84
C GLU A 568 -0.23 -44.14 24.27
N ASP A 569 0.47 -44.32 23.15
CA ASP A 569 0.57 -45.59 22.42
C ASP A 569 -0.79 -46.20 21.99
N THR A 570 -1.83 -45.37 21.83
CA THR A 570 -3.13 -45.82 21.31
C THR A 570 -3.40 -45.30 19.90
N GLU A 571 -4.33 -45.94 19.19
CA GLU A 571 -4.79 -45.47 17.87
C GLU A 571 -5.39 -44.06 17.91
N ASN A 572 -5.82 -43.57 19.08
CA ASN A 572 -6.39 -42.23 19.25
C ASN A 572 -5.39 -41.21 19.79
N GLU A 573 -4.10 -41.56 19.90
CA GLU A 573 -3.08 -40.65 20.39
C GLU A 573 -3.00 -39.40 19.50
N ILE A 574 -3.02 -38.23 20.13
CA ILE A 574 -2.75 -36.94 19.49
C ILE A 574 -1.63 -36.26 20.25
N LYS A 575 -0.61 -35.81 19.52
CA LYS A 575 0.54 -35.09 20.06
C LYS A 575 0.65 -33.72 19.39
N VAL A 576 0.93 -32.70 20.19
CA VAL A 576 1.33 -31.38 19.70
C VAL A 576 2.75 -31.14 20.14
N SER A 577 3.66 -30.88 19.20
CA SER A 577 5.06 -30.60 19.49
C SER A 577 5.55 -29.37 18.74
N GLY A 578 6.59 -28.72 19.21
CA GLY A 578 7.07 -27.52 18.52
C GLY A 578 7.94 -26.60 19.36
N SER A 579 8.13 -25.38 18.85
CA SER A 579 8.77 -24.28 19.54
C SER A 579 7.87 -23.05 19.58
N LEU A 580 8.06 -22.21 20.59
CA LEU A 580 7.32 -20.96 20.80
C LEU A 580 8.22 -19.93 21.46
N THR A 581 8.28 -18.72 20.90
CA THR A 581 8.86 -17.55 21.54
C THR A 581 7.83 -16.43 21.57
N ALA A 582 7.73 -15.71 22.68
CA ALA A 582 6.88 -14.53 22.81
C ALA A 582 7.60 -13.45 23.63
N LEU A 583 7.76 -12.25 23.07
CA LEU A 583 8.45 -11.13 23.68
C LEU A 583 7.48 -10.02 24.04
N MET A 584 7.55 -9.54 25.28
CA MET A 584 6.69 -8.48 25.80
C MET A 584 7.52 -7.36 26.45
N PHE A 585 7.23 -6.10 26.12
CA PHE A 585 7.87 -4.92 26.71
C PHE A 585 6.92 -4.17 27.63
N ALA A 586 7.43 -3.68 28.75
CA ALA A 586 6.69 -2.82 29.66
C ALA A 586 6.65 -1.38 29.14
N ASN A 587 5.47 -0.78 29.21
CA ASN A 587 5.20 0.62 28.93
C ASN A 587 4.58 1.27 30.17
N ILE A 588 4.77 2.58 30.31
CA ILE A 588 4.25 3.41 31.41
C ILE A 588 3.34 4.47 30.79
N ASP A 589 2.20 4.77 31.42
CA ASP A 589 1.28 5.79 30.90
C ASP A 589 1.96 7.16 30.97
N ALA A 590 1.88 7.95 29.89
CA ALA A 590 2.49 9.28 29.89
C ALA A 590 1.97 10.15 31.05
N GLY A 591 0.70 9.97 31.43
CA GLY A 591 0.11 10.66 32.57
C GLY A 591 0.71 10.27 33.91
N ASP A 592 1.47 9.19 34.05
CA ASP A 592 2.15 8.82 35.30
C ASP A 592 3.41 9.65 35.56
N PHE A 593 3.93 10.35 34.54
CA PHE A 593 5.07 11.26 34.66
C PHE A 593 4.68 12.68 35.10
N ILE A 594 3.39 13.04 35.07
CA ILE A 594 2.90 14.37 35.47
C ILE A 594 3.32 14.68 36.91
N GLU A 595 4.00 15.82 37.10
CA GLU A 595 4.53 16.22 38.40
C GLU A 595 3.38 16.43 39.42
N GLY A 596 3.52 15.83 40.61
CA GLY A 596 2.55 16.00 41.69
C GLY A 596 1.30 15.12 41.60
N LYS A 597 1.16 14.26 40.59
CA LYS A 597 0.13 13.22 40.54
C LYS A 597 0.27 12.26 41.74
N ASP A 598 -0.84 11.96 42.42
CA ASP A 598 -0.83 11.06 43.58
C ASP A 598 -0.41 9.65 43.12
N ASP A 599 0.48 8.99 43.87
CA ASP A 599 0.94 7.65 43.54
C ASP A 599 -0.21 6.62 43.48
N VAL A 600 -1.34 6.88 44.15
CA VAL A 600 -2.54 6.03 44.03
C VAL A 600 -3.25 6.16 42.67
N GLU A 601 -3.02 7.25 41.94
CA GLU A 601 -3.59 7.52 40.61
C GLU A 601 -2.68 7.01 39.48
N LYS A 602 -1.46 6.55 39.81
CA LYS A 602 -0.52 5.98 38.84
C LYS A 602 -0.92 4.57 38.40
N LEU A 603 -0.82 4.31 37.11
CA LEU A 603 -1.19 3.05 36.46
C LEU A 603 -0.07 2.00 36.49
N GLY A 604 1.19 2.44 36.54
CA GLY A 604 2.40 1.58 36.60
C GLY A 604 2.70 0.83 35.29
N LYS A 605 3.75 0.01 35.28
CA LYS A 605 4.18 -0.76 34.10
C LYS A 605 3.10 -1.73 33.59
N ARG A 606 2.87 -1.74 32.27
CA ARG A 606 1.98 -2.66 31.55
C ARG A 606 2.62 -3.17 30.27
N TYR A 607 2.35 -4.41 29.87
CA TYR A 607 3.16 -5.09 28.87
C TYR A 607 2.51 -5.10 27.49
N ASN A 608 3.20 -4.66 26.45
CA ASN A 608 2.81 -4.89 25.06
C ASN A 608 3.46 -6.15 24.52
N LEU A 609 2.73 -6.91 23.72
CA LEU A 609 3.31 -8.01 22.97
C LEU A 609 4.01 -7.46 21.73
N SER A 610 5.34 -7.57 21.69
CA SER A 610 6.15 -7.07 20.58
C SER A 610 6.31 -8.11 19.48
N SER A 611 6.52 -9.37 19.83
CA SER A 611 6.62 -10.44 18.83
C SER A 611 6.21 -11.80 19.36
N VAL A 612 5.71 -12.65 18.46
CA VAL A 612 5.43 -14.06 18.74
C VAL A 612 5.85 -14.91 17.56
N LYS A 613 6.73 -15.88 17.78
CA LYS A 613 7.12 -16.89 16.81
C LYS A 613 6.71 -18.28 17.29
N ALA A 614 6.02 -19.07 16.49
CA ALA A 614 5.67 -20.45 16.83
C ALA A 614 5.79 -21.37 15.61
N THR A 615 6.39 -22.55 15.82
CA THR A 615 6.38 -23.64 14.86
C THR A 615 5.80 -24.86 15.54
N LEU A 616 4.61 -25.30 15.13
CA LEU A 616 3.87 -26.39 15.78
C LEU A 616 3.62 -27.53 14.80
N SER A 617 3.86 -28.75 15.24
CA SER A 617 3.51 -29.98 14.54
C SER A 617 2.45 -30.73 15.35
N ILE A 618 1.33 -31.05 14.70
CA ILE A 618 0.26 -31.88 15.23
C ILE A 618 0.36 -33.25 14.58
N GLU A 619 0.52 -34.28 15.38
CA GLU A 619 0.47 -35.67 14.96
C GLU A 619 -0.89 -36.25 15.40
N GLY A 620 -1.70 -36.67 14.44
CA GLY A 620 -3.05 -37.16 14.69
C GLY A 620 -3.15 -38.65 15.00
N ALA A 621 -4.40 -39.09 15.16
CA ALA A 621 -4.74 -40.49 15.39
C ALA A 621 -4.29 -41.41 14.23
N LEU A 622 -3.92 -42.65 14.56
CA LEU A 622 -3.49 -43.66 13.58
C LEU A 622 -4.65 -44.00 12.63
N LYS A 623 -4.42 -43.89 11.32
CA LYS A 623 -5.37 -44.24 10.28
C LYS A 623 -5.01 -45.53 9.57
N GLY A 624 -3.73 -45.80 9.35
CA GLY A 624 -3.26 -46.99 8.65
C GLY A 624 -1.77 -47.24 8.81
N GLU A 625 -1.28 -48.28 8.16
CA GLU A 625 0.15 -48.63 8.13
C GLU A 625 0.52 -49.06 6.72
N VAL A 626 1.67 -48.60 6.24
CA VAL A 626 2.22 -48.99 4.93
C VAL A 626 3.61 -49.58 5.14
N THR A 627 3.89 -50.72 4.51
CA THR A 627 5.22 -51.31 4.50
C THR A 627 5.98 -50.80 3.28
N GLY A 628 7.02 -50.00 3.51
CA GLY A 628 7.91 -49.51 2.46
C GLY A 628 8.73 -50.64 1.82
N THR A 629 9.43 -50.32 0.73
CA THR A 629 10.29 -51.28 0.00
C THR A 629 11.43 -51.86 0.83
N ASP A 630 11.75 -51.24 1.96
CA ASP A 630 12.83 -51.64 2.88
C ASP A 630 12.33 -52.44 4.11
N ASP A 631 11.09 -52.96 4.09
CA ASP A 631 10.40 -53.62 5.22
C ASP A 631 10.20 -52.69 6.45
N VAL A 632 10.34 -51.37 6.28
CA VAL A 632 10.00 -50.37 7.31
C VAL A 632 8.50 -50.11 7.29
N ILE A 633 7.84 -50.24 8.44
CA ILE A 633 6.42 -49.89 8.60
C ILE A 633 6.34 -48.40 8.90
N THR A 634 5.60 -47.68 8.05
CA THR A 634 5.25 -46.27 8.25
C THR A 634 3.80 -46.21 8.73
N GLU A 635 3.59 -45.65 9.92
CA GLU A 635 2.26 -45.30 10.42
C GLU A 635 1.71 -44.11 9.64
N LEU A 636 0.49 -44.22 9.13
CA LEU A 636 -0.23 -43.16 8.45
C LEU A 636 -1.15 -42.45 9.45
N ARG A 637 -0.94 -41.15 9.65
CA ARG A 637 -1.66 -40.28 10.59
C ARG A 637 -2.03 -38.99 9.91
N ASP A 638 -3.17 -38.41 10.24
CA ASP A 638 -3.45 -37.06 9.78
C ASP A 638 -2.56 -36.09 10.57
N ASN A 639 -1.59 -35.46 9.91
CA ASN A 639 -0.67 -34.51 10.53
C ASN A 639 -0.95 -33.08 10.06
N ALA A 640 -0.43 -32.11 10.79
CA ALA A 640 -0.44 -30.73 10.37
C ALA A 640 0.76 -29.95 10.91
N LEU A 641 1.38 -29.15 10.06
CA LEU A 641 2.40 -28.17 10.43
C LEU A 641 1.81 -26.76 10.44
N PHE A 642 2.16 -25.99 11.46
CA PHE A 642 1.77 -24.59 11.64
C PHE A 642 2.99 -23.71 11.85
N TYR A 643 2.98 -22.53 11.24
CA TYR A 643 3.99 -21.49 11.43
C TYR A 643 3.37 -20.12 11.71
N LEU A 644 3.88 -19.40 12.71
CA LEU A 644 3.46 -18.08 13.17
C LEU A 644 4.72 -17.24 13.52
N GLU A 645 4.76 -15.94 13.26
CA GLU A 645 5.86 -14.98 13.56
C GLU A 645 5.37 -13.52 13.43
N ALA A 646 4.48 -13.08 14.31
CA ALA A 646 3.87 -11.74 14.26
C ALA A 646 4.74 -10.69 14.97
N THR A 647 4.71 -9.43 14.52
CA THR A 647 5.39 -8.30 15.16
C THR A 647 4.51 -7.07 15.33
N ALA A 648 4.81 -6.26 16.34
CA ALA A 648 4.23 -4.94 16.59
C ALA A 648 5.34 -3.93 16.95
N SER A 649 5.43 -2.87 16.16
CA SER A 649 6.46 -1.82 16.22
C SER A 649 6.14 -0.81 17.32
N GLU A 650 4.86 -0.51 17.51
CA GLU A 650 4.34 0.31 18.63
C GLU A 650 4.33 -0.44 19.98
N ALA A 651 5.06 -1.55 20.08
CA ALA A 651 5.19 -2.29 21.33
C ALA A 651 6.21 -1.64 22.29
N TYR A 652 7.25 -0.97 21.77
CA TYR A 652 8.24 -0.20 22.53
C TYR A 652 9.01 0.77 21.61
N VAL A 653 9.48 1.90 22.16
CA VAL A 653 10.36 2.84 21.46
C VAL A 653 11.73 2.81 22.14
N SER A 654 12.80 2.51 21.40
CA SER A 654 14.18 2.53 21.90
C SER A 654 14.87 3.82 21.46
N THR A 655 15.15 4.72 22.39
CA THR A 655 15.99 5.91 22.15
C THR A 655 17.45 5.52 22.35
N ASP A 656 18.03 4.82 21.37
CA ASP A 656 19.44 4.40 21.41
C ASP A 656 20.34 5.55 20.92
N ASP A 657 20.47 6.61 21.74
CA ASP A 657 21.46 7.67 21.55
C ASP A 657 22.12 8.02 22.90
N ASN A 658 23.16 7.24 23.25
CA ASN A 658 24.24 7.56 24.18
C ASN A 658 23.92 8.30 25.51
N ASN A 659 23.72 7.51 26.56
CA ASN A 659 24.27 7.74 27.91
C ASN A 659 23.76 8.95 28.73
N THR A 660 22.45 9.16 28.75
CA THR A 660 21.74 9.88 29.81
C THR A 660 20.47 9.10 30.15
N GLU A 661 19.97 9.21 31.38
CA GLU A 661 18.74 8.57 31.85
C GLU A 661 17.54 9.13 31.07
N THR A 662 17.36 8.69 29.82
CA THR A 662 16.27 9.11 28.95
C THR A 662 15.00 8.42 29.42
N TYR A 663 14.00 9.19 29.82
CA TYR A 663 12.67 8.66 30.07
C TYR A 663 12.19 7.92 28.82
N ASN A 664 11.87 6.63 28.97
CA ASN A 664 11.20 5.86 27.92
C ASN A 664 10.00 6.66 27.41
N VAL A 665 10.10 7.19 26.19
CA VAL A 665 8.95 7.74 25.50
C VAL A 665 7.99 6.58 25.27
N ALA A 666 6.83 6.63 25.91
CA ALA A 666 5.94 5.48 26.01
C ALA A 666 5.35 5.11 24.63
N ALA A 667 5.51 3.85 24.24
CA ALA A 667 4.75 3.26 23.14
C ALA A 667 3.27 3.10 23.54
N TYR A 668 2.44 2.41 22.73
CA TYR A 668 1.02 2.18 23.06
C TYR A 668 0.83 1.72 24.52
N PHE A 669 -0.03 2.38 25.32
CA PHE A 669 -0.24 1.98 26.71
C PHE A 669 -1.56 1.19 26.89
N PRO A 670 -1.54 -0.12 27.22
CA PRO A 670 -2.76 -0.93 27.24
C PRO A 670 -3.64 -0.68 28.48
N ASP A 671 -4.97 -0.86 28.38
CA ASP A 671 -5.91 -0.68 29.50
C ASP A 671 -5.80 -1.77 30.61
N SER A 672 -5.18 -2.90 30.30
CA SER A 672 -4.88 -3.98 31.24
C SER A 672 -3.37 -4.24 31.30
N VAL A 673 -2.88 -4.77 32.43
CA VAL A 673 -1.45 -5.11 32.63
C VAL A 673 -0.90 -5.99 31.50
N TYR A 674 -1.75 -6.86 30.94
CA TYR A 674 -1.50 -7.58 29.71
C TYR A 674 -2.65 -7.29 28.74
N PRO A 675 -2.40 -6.84 27.50
CA PRO A 675 -3.42 -6.48 26.53
C PRO A 675 -4.21 -7.71 26.08
N THR A 676 -5.45 -7.46 25.67
CA THR A 676 -6.25 -8.44 24.95
C THR A 676 -5.98 -8.31 23.45
N PHE A 677 -6.36 -9.31 22.66
CA PHE A 677 -6.26 -9.26 21.20
C PHE A 677 -7.00 -8.04 20.59
N GLU A 678 -8.08 -7.59 21.21
CA GLU A 678 -8.86 -6.44 20.72
C GLU A 678 -8.07 -5.12 20.77
N ALA A 679 -7.01 -5.03 21.58
CA ALA A 679 -6.13 -3.85 21.70
C ALA A 679 -5.28 -3.59 20.45
N PHE A 680 -5.11 -4.60 19.57
CA PHE A 680 -4.39 -4.47 18.30
C PHE A 680 -5.16 -3.67 17.25
N PHE A 681 -6.49 -3.64 17.34
CA PHE A 681 -7.35 -3.09 16.29
C PHE A 681 -8.23 -1.93 16.75
N ASN A 682 -8.34 -1.70 18.06
CA ASN A 682 -9.20 -0.65 18.59
C ASN A 682 -8.42 0.26 19.53
N PRO A 683 -8.66 1.58 19.46
CA PRO A 683 -8.14 2.50 20.45
C PRO A 683 -8.73 2.21 21.82
N ARG A 684 -8.02 2.65 22.86
CA ARG A 684 -8.45 2.49 24.26
C ARG A 684 -9.78 3.19 24.52
N GLU A 685 -10.49 2.75 25.56
CA GLU A 685 -11.73 3.40 25.95
C GLU A 685 -11.47 4.86 26.37
N GLY A 686 -12.12 5.81 25.70
CA GLY A 686 -11.92 7.25 25.93
C GLY A 686 -10.82 7.88 25.08
N PHE A 687 -10.18 7.12 24.19
CA PHE A 687 -9.15 7.61 23.27
C PHE A 687 -9.53 7.47 21.79
N SER A 688 -10.83 7.43 21.46
CA SER A 688 -11.30 7.45 20.07
C SER A 688 -11.29 8.88 19.50
N VAL A 689 -11.26 9.01 18.17
CA VAL A 689 -11.41 10.31 17.46
C VAL A 689 -12.56 11.12 18.07
N GLY A 690 -12.30 12.39 18.38
CA GLY A 690 -13.23 13.32 19.01
C GLY A 690 -13.27 13.27 20.54
N SER A 691 -12.49 12.39 21.20
CA SER A 691 -12.41 12.35 22.66
C SER A 691 -11.55 13.50 23.19
N ILE A 692 -11.93 14.08 24.32
CA ILE A 692 -11.16 15.13 25.00
C ILE A 692 -10.12 14.48 25.91
N SER A 693 -8.93 15.06 25.99
CA SER A 693 -7.86 14.60 26.88
C SER A 693 -8.35 14.52 28.33
N PRO A 694 -7.95 13.48 29.08
CA PRO A 694 -8.41 13.30 30.46
C PRO A 694 -7.83 14.35 31.42
N GLU A 695 -6.66 14.89 31.09
CA GLU A 695 -5.97 15.96 31.80
C GLU A 695 -5.57 17.07 30.81
N PRO A 696 -5.28 18.30 31.29
CA PRO A 696 -4.74 19.35 30.44
C PRO A 696 -3.38 18.93 29.88
N LEU A 697 -3.18 19.15 28.58
CA LEU A 697 -1.98 18.73 27.87
C LEU A 697 -0.94 19.85 27.75
N VAL A 698 -1.38 21.10 27.85
CA VAL A 698 -0.53 22.28 27.68
C VAL A 698 -0.79 23.31 28.76
N VAL A 699 0.25 23.88 29.35
CA VAL A 699 0.17 25.03 30.23
C VAL A 699 0.91 26.21 29.59
N SER A 700 0.22 27.33 29.38
CA SER A 700 0.88 28.52 28.83
C SER A 700 1.50 29.39 29.93
N ARG A 701 2.75 29.81 29.73
CA ARG A 701 3.47 30.78 30.57
C ARG A 701 3.98 31.95 29.73
N ARG A 702 4.39 33.02 30.40
CA ARG A 702 4.92 34.25 29.81
C ARG A 702 6.07 34.73 30.67
N GLY A 703 7.14 35.11 30.01
CA GLY A 703 8.32 35.57 30.69
C GLY A 703 9.16 36.53 29.86
N VAL A 704 10.31 36.83 30.42
CA VAL A 704 11.39 37.57 29.76
C VAL A 704 12.70 36.87 30.03
N MET A 705 13.58 36.90 29.05
CA MET A 705 14.88 36.26 29.13
C MET A 705 15.89 37.03 28.29
N ASN A 706 17.18 36.72 28.43
CA ASN A 706 18.22 37.39 27.65
C ASN A 706 18.66 36.50 26.49
N PHE A 707 18.44 36.93 25.26
CA PHE A 707 18.94 36.30 24.03
C PHE A 707 20.07 37.14 23.40
N PRO A 708 20.93 36.59 22.52
CA PRO A 708 21.88 37.37 21.74
C PRO A 708 21.20 38.41 20.86
N VAL A 709 21.79 39.59 20.69
CA VAL A 709 21.27 40.62 19.76
C VAL A 709 21.34 40.09 18.32
N LEU A 710 20.25 40.24 17.56
CA LEU A 710 20.22 39.93 16.13
C LEU A 710 20.57 41.15 15.27
N ASP A 711 21.34 40.93 14.19
CA ASP A 711 21.54 41.93 13.15
C ASP A 711 20.38 41.99 12.14
N THR A 712 20.50 42.85 11.12
CA THR A 712 19.44 43.04 10.09
C THR A 712 19.18 41.80 9.25
N ASP A 713 20.18 40.91 9.15
CA ASP A 713 20.15 39.66 8.38
C ASP A 713 19.80 38.46 9.28
N GLY A 714 19.59 38.68 10.58
CA GLY A 714 19.20 37.66 11.55
C GLY A 714 20.36 36.88 12.16
N ASN A 715 21.60 37.36 12.07
CA ASN A 715 22.75 36.71 12.72
C ASN A 715 22.91 37.17 14.17
N GLU A 716 23.32 36.25 15.04
CA GLU A 716 23.51 36.50 16.47
C GLU A 716 24.84 37.18 16.81
N SER A 717 24.80 38.07 17.79
CA SER A 717 26.00 38.66 18.39
C SER A 717 26.61 37.77 19.46
N GLU A 718 27.88 37.39 19.32
CA GLU A 718 28.61 36.59 20.32
C GLU A 718 28.84 37.30 21.68
N THR A 719 28.54 38.60 21.80
CA THR A 719 28.93 39.39 22.98
C THR A 719 27.85 40.33 23.52
N GLU A 720 26.79 40.59 22.76
CA GLU A 720 25.72 41.49 23.16
C GLU A 720 24.42 40.70 23.33
N VAL A 721 23.74 40.91 24.46
CA VAL A 721 22.45 40.30 24.77
C VAL A 721 21.36 41.37 24.88
N VAL A 722 20.13 40.97 24.61
CA VAL A 722 18.92 41.79 24.70
C VAL A 722 17.84 41.04 25.45
N GLU A 723 17.06 41.78 26.24
CA GLU A 723 15.86 41.24 26.90
C GLU A 723 14.77 41.03 25.84
N VAL A 724 14.33 39.79 25.69
CA VAL A 724 13.25 39.37 24.79
C VAL A 724 12.04 38.92 25.59
N GLN A 725 10.85 39.05 25.00
CA GLN A 725 9.60 38.56 25.59
C GLN A 725 9.22 37.24 24.94
N TYR A 726 8.57 36.34 25.68
CA TYR A 726 8.08 35.09 25.11
C TYR A 726 6.72 34.65 25.65
N ILE A 727 6.03 33.82 24.88
CA ILE A 727 5.00 32.89 25.35
C ILE A 727 5.61 31.49 25.35
N GLU A 728 5.49 30.77 26.45
CA GLU A 728 5.90 29.38 26.59
C GLU A 728 4.66 28.51 26.58
N LEU A 729 4.71 27.43 25.80
CA LEU A 729 3.77 26.33 25.83
C LEU A 729 4.52 25.16 26.44
N ASP A 730 4.21 24.86 27.69
CA ASP A 730 4.74 23.71 28.42
C ASP A 730 3.84 22.52 28.12
N TYR A 731 4.36 21.55 27.36
CA TYR A 731 3.67 20.31 27.04
C TYR A 731 4.08 19.28 28.09
N GLU A 732 3.19 19.01 29.05
CA GLU A 732 3.45 18.21 30.27
C GLU A 732 4.09 16.81 30.04
N ALA A 733 4.13 16.32 28.80
CA ALA A 733 4.75 15.04 28.41
C ALA A 733 5.63 15.13 27.14
N GLY A 734 5.96 16.32 26.64
CA GLY A 734 6.59 16.52 25.32
C GLY A 734 7.66 17.61 25.23
N GLY A 735 8.04 18.23 26.35
CA GLY A 735 8.98 19.35 26.35
C GLY A 735 8.24 20.69 26.42
N LEU A 736 8.98 21.79 26.32
CA LEU A 736 8.40 23.13 26.21
C LEU A 736 8.82 23.84 24.93
N GLU A 737 7.95 24.71 24.44
CA GLU A 737 8.18 25.53 23.25
C GLU A 737 7.97 27.01 23.58
N ARG A 738 8.97 27.85 23.29
CA ARG A 738 8.98 29.30 23.51
C ARG A 738 8.87 30.05 22.20
N TYR A 739 7.85 30.90 22.12
CA TYR A 739 7.62 31.87 21.05
C TYR A 739 8.25 33.19 21.46
N VAL A 740 9.51 33.38 21.06
CA VAL A 740 10.38 34.48 21.46
C VAL A 740 10.27 35.65 20.48
N VAL A 741 10.12 36.87 21.01
CA VAL A 741 9.98 38.09 20.23
C VAL A 741 11.05 39.11 20.58
N TYR A 742 11.73 39.61 19.55
CA TYR A 742 12.75 40.65 19.69
C TYR A 742 12.15 42.05 19.71
N PRO A 743 12.76 42.99 20.45
CA PRO A 743 12.35 44.39 20.42
C PRO A 743 12.61 45.03 19.04
N LYS A 744 11.83 46.07 18.72
CA LYS A 744 11.91 46.80 17.45
C LYS A 744 13.33 47.31 17.15
N LEU A 745 13.87 46.95 16.00
CA LEU A 745 15.10 47.53 15.47
C LEU A 745 14.82 48.92 14.86
N GLU A 746 15.72 49.88 15.10
CA GLU A 746 15.52 51.27 14.71
C GLU A 746 15.54 51.42 13.17
N GLY A 747 14.37 51.68 12.56
CA GLY A 747 14.23 51.89 11.12
C GLY A 747 13.62 50.73 10.33
N GLU A 748 13.24 49.64 11.00
CA GLU A 748 12.53 48.51 10.40
C GLU A 748 11.04 48.50 10.79
N ASP A 749 10.19 48.05 9.87
CA ASP A 749 8.73 47.93 10.07
C ASP A 749 8.29 46.49 10.41
N GLU A 750 9.22 45.54 10.34
CA GLU A 750 9.07 44.13 10.71
C GLU A 750 9.87 43.79 11.98
N TYR A 751 9.53 42.68 12.64
CA TYR A 751 10.13 42.24 13.91
C TYR A 751 10.63 40.81 13.79
N TRP A 752 11.71 40.47 14.50
CA TRP A 752 12.19 39.10 14.56
C TRP A 752 11.39 38.28 15.58
N GLY A 753 10.87 37.14 15.12
CA GLY A 753 10.27 36.09 15.95
C GLY A 753 11.06 34.79 15.81
N MET A 754 11.20 34.07 16.91
CA MET A 754 11.87 32.78 16.98
C MET A 754 10.98 31.78 17.72
N ILE A 755 10.98 30.53 17.24
CA ILE A 755 10.37 29.41 17.96
C ILE A 755 11.52 28.56 18.44
N CYS A 756 11.59 28.37 19.75
CA CYS A 756 12.64 27.63 20.42
C CYS A 756 12.04 26.51 21.26
N ASP A 757 12.59 25.31 21.17
CA ASP A 757 12.21 24.15 21.96
C ASP A 757 13.29 23.83 23.00
N ALA A 758 12.85 23.35 24.16
CA ALA A 758 13.71 22.66 25.13
C ALA A 758 13.20 21.24 25.31
N GLN A 759 14.13 20.30 25.39
CA GLN A 759 13.82 18.92 25.74
C GLN A 759 13.42 18.83 27.22
N PRO A 760 12.57 17.86 27.62
CA PRO A 760 12.11 17.70 29.00
C PRO A 760 13.22 17.69 30.06
N GLU A 761 14.40 17.14 29.72
CA GLU A 761 15.56 17.06 30.60
C GLU A 761 16.21 18.41 30.93
N ASP A 762 16.09 19.40 30.04
CA ASP A 762 16.70 20.71 30.18
C ASP A 762 15.73 21.74 30.82
N GLU A 763 14.45 21.42 30.93
CA GLU A 763 13.42 22.33 31.47
C GLU A 763 13.72 22.78 32.90
N ASN A 764 14.18 21.84 33.75
CA ASN A 764 14.52 22.14 35.15
C ASN A 764 15.73 23.07 35.29
N ASP A 765 16.64 23.02 34.32
CA ASP A 765 17.82 23.87 34.25
C ASP A 765 17.52 25.23 33.58
N LEU A 766 16.38 25.35 32.89
CA LEU A 766 15.95 26.56 32.21
C LEU A 766 15.39 27.59 33.20
N ILE A 767 16.30 28.29 33.88
CA ILE A 767 15.97 29.29 34.91
C ILE A 767 16.08 30.71 34.34
N ASP A 768 14.93 31.39 34.22
CA ASP A 768 14.90 32.77 33.77
C ASP A 768 15.81 33.70 34.63
N PRO A 769 16.59 34.60 34.00
CA PRO A 769 16.52 35.00 32.58
C PRO A 769 17.58 34.34 31.68
N GLU A 770 18.24 33.26 32.13
CA GLU A 770 19.32 32.58 31.39
C GLU A 770 18.76 31.38 30.61
N TYR A 771 19.34 31.09 29.43
CA TYR A 771 18.99 29.93 28.60
C TYR A 771 20.17 28.98 28.38
N THR A 772 21.23 29.14 29.15
CA THR A 772 22.45 28.36 29.04
C THR A 772 22.87 27.83 30.41
N ARG A 773 23.48 26.64 30.43
CA ARG A 773 24.13 26.09 31.64
C ARG A 773 25.62 25.92 31.43
N VAL A 774 26.37 25.85 32.52
CA VAL A 774 27.82 25.60 32.47
C VAL A 774 28.09 24.15 32.88
N ILE A 775 28.58 23.35 31.94
CA ILE A 775 28.99 21.96 32.15
C ILE A 775 30.52 21.83 32.12
N GLN A 776 31.05 20.73 32.66
CA GLN A 776 32.47 20.42 32.53
C GLN A 776 32.68 19.40 31.39
N ASP A 777 33.55 19.73 30.44
CA ASP A 777 33.94 18.79 29.39
C ASP A 777 34.80 17.62 29.93
N GLU A 778 35.13 16.65 29.07
CA GLU A 778 35.97 15.49 29.43
C GLU A 778 37.35 15.87 30.01
N ASP A 779 37.82 17.10 29.77
CA ASP A 779 39.08 17.66 30.26
C ASP A 779 38.91 18.50 31.55
N GLY A 780 37.68 18.65 32.05
CA GLY A 780 37.34 19.41 33.27
C GLY A 780 37.33 20.93 33.08
N LEU A 781 37.15 21.41 31.85
CA LEU A 781 36.97 22.82 31.53
C LEU A 781 35.49 23.18 31.50
N ASP A 782 35.17 24.36 32.03
CA ASP A 782 33.82 24.91 32.01
C ASP A 782 33.44 25.29 30.55
N VAL A 783 32.43 24.63 30.00
CA VAL A 783 31.83 24.89 28.68
C VAL A 783 30.38 25.32 28.87
N THR A 784 29.95 26.32 28.11
CA THR A 784 28.55 26.78 28.09
C THR A 784 27.75 25.95 27.10
N GLU A 785 26.66 25.36 27.57
CA GLU A 785 25.70 24.59 26.80
C GLU A 785 24.39 25.37 26.70
N ASP A 786 23.82 25.44 25.50
CA ASP A 786 22.53 26.10 25.24
C ASP A 786 21.41 25.11 25.57
N LEU A 787 20.43 25.53 26.38
CA LEU A 787 19.28 24.73 26.82
C LEU A 787 18.08 24.85 25.87
N LEU A 788 18.19 25.69 24.84
CA LEU A 788 17.14 25.93 23.85
C LEU A 788 17.71 25.73 22.45
N THR A 789 16.99 24.96 21.63
CA THR A 789 17.23 24.88 20.20
C THR A 789 16.19 25.74 19.49
N CYS A 790 16.61 26.60 18.56
CA CYS A 790 15.69 27.54 17.88
C CYS A 790 15.66 27.29 16.37
N PRO A 791 14.93 26.27 15.89
CA PRO A 791 14.93 25.88 14.48
C PRO A 791 14.22 26.90 13.58
N TYR A 792 13.28 27.68 14.13
CA TYR A 792 12.54 28.68 13.37
C TYR A 792 12.98 30.10 13.73
N ARG A 793 13.27 30.91 12.70
CA ARG A 793 13.59 32.33 12.81
C ARG A 793 13.07 33.07 11.60
N ASN A 794 12.15 34.01 11.80
CA ASN A 794 11.63 34.80 10.69
C ASN A 794 11.21 36.21 11.12
N LYS A 795 11.07 37.11 10.14
CA LYS A 795 10.47 38.43 10.33
C LYS A 795 8.94 38.34 10.22
N TYR A 796 8.25 39.16 11.01
CA TYR A 796 6.80 39.17 11.13
C TYR A 796 6.28 40.62 11.26
N GLU A 797 5.04 40.89 10.83
CA GLU A 797 4.48 42.26 10.80
C GLU A 797 3.63 42.58 12.05
N GLY A 798 3.43 43.87 12.36
CA GLY A 798 2.51 44.31 13.42
C GLY A 798 3.17 44.99 14.63
N GLU A 799 2.98 44.43 15.83
CA GLU A 799 3.63 44.91 17.07
C GLU A 799 4.59 43.85 17.63
N ALA A 800 5.69 44.29 18.25
CA ALA A 800 6.70 43.46 18.94
C ALA A 800 6.14 42.82 20.23
N THR A 801 5.12 41.97 20.11
CA THR A 801 4.49 41.24 21.20
C THR A 801 4.39 39.75 20.86
N PRO A 802 4.59 38.84 21.84
CA PRO A 802 4.40 37.41 21.64
C PRO A 802 3.02 37.03 21.09
N ASP A 803 1.96 37.74 21.52
CA ASP A 803 0.59 37.50 21.03
C ASP A 803 0.45 37.68 19.51
N ASN A 804 1.08 38.71 18.94
CA ASN A 804 1.04 38.93 17.49
C ASN A 804 1.85 37.88 16.76
N PHE A 805 3.04 37.51 17.27
CA PHE A 805 3.89 36.51 16.63
C PHE A 805 3.21 35.14 16.61
N VAL A 806 2.66 34.70 17.74
CA VAL A 806 1.88 33.45 17.83
C VAL A 806 0.66 33.48 16.92
N SER A 807 -0.06 34.60 16.85
CA SER A 807 -1.23 34.73 15.96
C SER A 807 -0.85 34.65 14.49
N GLU A 808 0.31 35.19 14.11
CA GLU A 808 0.83 35.10 12.74
C GLU A 808 1.21 33.65 12.39
N VAL A 809 1.94 32.96 13.26
CA VAL A 809 2.27 31.53 13.09
C VAL A 809 1.00 30.69 12.96
N TYR A 810 0.02 30.91 13.84
CA TYR A 810 -1.27 30.24 13.79
C TYR A 810 -2.03 30.46 12.47
N SER A 811 -1.96 31.68 11.92
CA SER A 811 -2.65 32.02 10.66
C SER A 811 -2.02 31.39 9.42
N ILE A 812 -0.70 31.13 9.46
CA ILE A 812 0.03 30.49 8.36
C ILE A 812 -0.20 28.97 8.38
N ASN A 813 -0.10 28.35 9.54
CA ASN A 813 -0.32 26.92 9.72
C ASN A 813 -0.91 26.62 11.11
N LYS A 814 -2.22 26.35 11.15
CA LYS A 814 -2.93 26.00 12.38
C LYS A 814 -2.50 24.66 12.96
N ASP A 815 -2.18 23.69 12.11
CA ASP A 815 -1.81 22.34 12.54
C ASP A 815 -0.44 22.35 13.20
N PHE A 816 0.52 23.12 12.68
CA PHE A 816 1.82 23.33 13.33
C PHE A 816 1.70 23.84 14.78
N PHE A 817 0.68 24.67 15.07
CA PHE A 817 0.47 25.22 16.41
C PHE A 817 -0.39 24.33 17.32
N ASN A 818 -1.46 23.72 16.79
CA ASN A 818 -2.47 23.01 17.59
C ASN A 818 -2.32 21.49 17.59
N LEU A 819 -1.81 20.88 16.51
CA LEU A 819 -1.72 19.44 16.41
C LEU A 819 -0.42 18.98 17.07
N ARG A 820 -0.56 18.18 18.13
CA ARG A 820 0.57 17.65 18.88
C ARG A 820 0.38 16.16 19.10
N GLU A 821 1.42 15.41 18.79
CA GLU A 821 1.47 13.99 19.05
C GLU A 821 1.89 13.77 20.50
N PHE A 822 1.09 12.99 21.22
CA PHE A 822 1.41 12.55 22.58
C PHE A 822 1.62 11.05 22.54
N ASN A 823 2.88 10.66 22.75
CA ASN A 823 3.34 9.29 22.68
C ASN A 823 2.51 8.37 23.59
N GLY A 824 2.07 7.23 23.05
CA GLY A 824 1.24 6.24 23.75
C GLY A 824 -0.25 6.60 23.90
N GLN A 825 -0.69 7.78 23.43
CA GLN A 825 -2.08 8.25 23.54
C GLN A 825 -2.74 8.61 22.20
N GLY A 826 -2.07 9.35 21.31
CA GLY A 826 -2.65 9.85 20.06
C GLY A 826 -2.13 11.23 19.65
N ALA A 827 -2.48 11.65 18.43
CA ALA A 827 -2.37 13.04 18.00
C ALA A 827 -3.60 13.82 18.47
N TYR A 828 -3.35 14.84 19.29
CA TYR A 828 -4.37 15.74 19.82
C TYR A 828 -4.30 17.09 19.13
N ARG A 829 -5.47 17.63 18.78
CA ARG A 829 -5.64 19.05 18.51
C ARG A 829 -5.90 19.79 19.81
N ILE A 830 -4.97 20.63 20.24
CA ILE A 830 -5.10 21.45 21.45
C ILE A 830 -6.17 22.53 21.26
N ASN A 831 -7.07 22.65 22.23
CA ASN A 831 -8.19 23.58 22.18
C ASN A 831 -7.81 24.95 22.76
N TYR A 832 -7.12 25.77 21.96
CA TYR A 832 -6.82 27.15 22.33
C TYR A 832 -8.04 28.08 22.16
N PRO A 833 -8.11 29.19 22.91
CA PRO A 833 -9.20 30.16 22.77
C PRO A 833 -9.14 30.83 21.40
N GLU A 834 -10.26 30.91 20.70
CA GLU A 834 -10.40 31.69 19.46
C GLU A 834 -11.35 32.88 19.67
N VAL A 835 -11.00 34.04 19.09
CA VAL A 835 -11.80 35.28 19.15
C VAL A 835 -12.82 35.32 18.00
N SER A 836 -12.47 34.74 16.85
CA SER A 836 -13.32 34.41 15.71
C SER A 836 -12.71 33.21 14.96
N ASP A 837 -13.41 32.66 13.96
CA ASP A 837 -12.99 31.46 13.23
C ASP A 837 -11.58 31.63 12.63
N GLY A 838 -10.56 31.04 13.27
CA GLY A 838 -9.14 31.21 12.96
C GLY A 838 -8.39 32.43 13.53
N GLU A 839 -9.01 33.27 14.35
CA GLU A 839 -8.37 34.39 15.07
C GLU A 839 -7.96 33.91 16.48
N LEU A 840 -6.72 33.43 16.67
CA LEU A 840 -6.25 32.95 17.99
C LEU A 840 -6.41 34.05 19.05
N GLY A 841 -7.00 33.69 20.18
CA GLY A 841 -7.12 34.55 21.35
C GLY A 841 -5.84 34.60 22.18
N ALA A 842 -5.67 35.67 22.95
CA ALA A 842 -4.50 35.84 23.80
C ALA A 842 -4.38 34.70 24.83
N LEU A 843 -3.21 34.05 24.85
CA LEU A 843 -2.88 32.98 25.79
C LEU A 843 -2.56 33.55 27.17
N VAL A 844 -3.13 32.98 28.24
CA VAL A 844 -3.10 33.60 29.59
C VAL A 844 -2.07 32.91 30.46
N GLU A 845 -1.31 33.69 31.23
CA GLU A 845 -0.33 33.17 32.21
C GLU A 845 -0.94 32.09 33.13
N GLY A 846 -0.34 30.90 33.12
CA GLY A 846 -0.74 29.75 33.93
C GLY A 846 -2.06 29.11 33.52
N ALA A 847 -2.57 29.36 32.31
CA ALA A 847 -3.76 28.70 31.79
C ALA A 847 -3.40 27.31 31.25
N SER A 848 -4.24 26.32 31.59
CA SER A 848 -4.13 24.95 31.10
C SER A 848 -5.13 24.69 29.98
N TYR A 849 -4.74 23.91 28.97
CA TYR A 849 -5.53 23.62 27.78
C TYR A 849 -5.66 22.11 27.55
N ASP A 850 -6.88 21.66 27.31
CA ASP A 850 -7.19 20.28 26.93
C ASP A 850 -7.08 20.08 25.41
N GLY A 851 -6.80 18.86 24.97
CA GLY A 851 -6.78 18.49 23.55
C GLY A 851 -7.98 17.63 23.15
N THR A 852 -8.28 17.59 21.85
CA THR A 852 -9.24 16.66 21.24
C THR A 852 -8.49 15.70 20.32
N ILE A 853 -8.69 14.40 20.47
CA ILE A 853 -8.03 13.38 19.63
C ILE A 853 -8.52 13.48 18.19
N GLU A 854 -7.61 13.58 17.24
CA GLU A 854 -7.94 13.52 15.80
C GLU A 854 -7.34 12.29 15.11
N VAL A 855 -6.17 11.80 15.56
CA VAL A 855 -5.65 10.45 15.23
C VAL A 855 -5.37 9.69 16.53
N PRO A 856 -5.97 8.51 16.77
CA PRO A 856 -5.70 7.70 17.96
C PRO A 856 -4.53 6.73 17.74
N ILE A 857 -3.80 6.37 18.80
CA ILE A 857 -2.78 5.30 18.73
C ILE A 857 -3.41 3.94 19.08
N VAL A 858 -3.07 2.92 18.30
CA VAL A 858 -3.35 1.50 18.56
C VAL A 858 -2.03 0.73 18.62
N LEU A 859 -2.03 -0.50 19.15
CA LEU A 859 -0.79 -1.29 19.31
C LEU A 859 -0.05 -1.63 17.99
N GLY A 860 -0.60 -1.30 16.81
CA GLY A 860 0.00 -1.68 15.54
C GLY A 860 -0.10 -3.19 15.27
N VAL A 861 0.12 -3.60 14.01
CA VAL A 861 0.02 -5.00 13.58
C VAL A 861 1.03 -5.26 12.44
N ASP A 862 2.23 -4.70 12.54
CA ASP A 862 3.03 -4.33 11.36
C ASP A 862 3.32 -5.46 10.40
N SER A 863 3.57 -6.68 10.89
CA SER A 863 3.93 -7.76 9.97
C SER A 863 3.59 -9.15 10.42
N MET A 864 3.30 -9.96 9.40
CA MET A 864 2.58 -11.21 9.52
C MET A 864 2.63 -12.11 8.21
N ARG A 865 2.82 -13.46 8.32
CA ARG A 865 2.73 -14.62 7.37
C ARG A 865 2.41 -16.06 7.98
N LEU A 866 1.16 -16.48 8.16
CA LEU A 866 0.72 -17.77 8.76
C LEU A 866 0.90 -18.88 7.75
N GLN A 867 1.56 -19.96 8.14
CA GLN A 867 1.62 -21.15 7.31
C GLN A 867 0.83 -22.30 7.95
N PHE A 868 0.03 -22.99 7.14
CA PHE A 868 -0.63 -24.24 7.51
C PHE A 868 -0.44 -25.26 6.40
N GLN A 869 0.17 -26.40 6.74
CA GLN A 869 0.44 -27.50 5.82
C GLN A 869 -0.11 -28.80 6.41
N PRO A 870 -1.31 -29.24 5.98
CA PRO A 870 -1.86 -30.52 6.39
C PRO A 870 -1.25 -31.67 5.57
N GLU A 871 -1.00 -32.79 6.24
CA GLU A 871 -0.62 -34.06 5.62
C GLU A 871 -1.70 -35.08 5.97
N LEU A 872 -2.61 -35.34 5.02
CA LEU A 872 -3.84 -36.10 5.29
C LEU A 872 -3.82 -37.48 4.65
N VAL A 873 -4.35 -38.48 5.36
CA VAL A 873 -4.43 -39.85 4.85
C VAL A 873 -5.69 -40.02 3.99
N ASN A 874 -5.57 -40.77 2.89
CA ASN A 874 -6.70 -41.09 2.02
C ASN A 874 -7.74 -41.99 2.73
N SER A 875 -8.96 -42.05 2.22
CA SER A 875 -10.05 -42.85 2.83
C SER A 875 -9.81 -44.37 2.81
N ALA A 876 -8.90 -44.83 1.94
CA ALA A 876 -8.46 -46.21 1.90
C ALA A 876 -7.45 -46.55 3.02
N ASN A 877 -6.92 -45.55 3.72
CA ASN A 877 -5.86 -45.64 4.72
C ASN A 877 -4.60 -46.33 4.18
N THR A 878 -4.24 -46.06 2.92
CA THR A 878 -3.11 -46.71 2.24
C THR A 878 -2.02 -45.75 1.78
N GLU A 879 -2.28 -44.45 1.74
CA GLU A 879 -1.34 -43.41 1.30
C GLU A 879 -1.81 -42.03 1.77
N TYR A 880 -0.92 -41.04 1.69
CA TYR A 880 -1.25 -39.64 1.90
C TYR A 880 -1.88 -39.03 0.64
N PHE A 881 -2.76 -38.06 0.83
CA PHE A 881 -3.14 -37.14 -0.23
C PHE A 881 -1.94 -36.27 -0.65
N PRO A 882 -1.96 -35.68 -1.86
CA PRO A 882 -0.98 -34.69 -2.25
C PRO A 882 -0.90 -33.53 -1.25
N GLU A 883 0.30 -32.97 -1.11
CA GLU A 883 0.58 -31.90 -0.15
C GLU A 883 -0.29 -30.68 -0.41
N SER A 884 -0.60 -29.93 0.65
CA SER A 884 -1.34 -28.68 0.51
C SER A 884 -0.79 -27.64 1.45
N LEU A 885 -0.88 -26.39 1.03
CA LEU A 885 -0.30 -25.26 1.71
C LEU A 885 -1.29 -24.12 1.73
N VAL A 886 -1.52 -23.56 2.91
CA VAL A 886 -2.13 -22.25 3.10
C VAL A 886 -1.06 -21.34 3.68
N ASP A 887 -0.81 -20.20 3.04
CA ASP A 887 0.17 -19.20 3.45
C ASP A 887 -0.48 -17.81 3.39
N ILE A 888 -0.66 -17.14 4.53
CA ILE A 888 -1.40 -15.87 4.63
C ILE A 888 -0.55 -14.81 5.30
N SER A 889 -0.28 -13.69 4.63
CA SER A 889 0.49 -12.57 5.16
C SER A 889 -0.32 -11.28 5.27
N LEU A 890 -0.04 -10.51 6.31
CA LEU A 890 -0.50 -9.14 6.52
C LEU A 890 0.74 -8.28 6.76
N VAL A 891 0.84 -7.15 6.07
CA VAL A 891 1.86 -6.13 6.33
C VAL A 891 1.14 -4.80 6.47
N TRP A 892 1.38 -4.11 7.58
CA TRP A 892 0.89 -2.77 7.84
C TRP A 892 2.13 -1.86 7.98
N ARG A 893 2.59 -1.26 6.87
CA ARG A 893 3.92 -0.57 6.74
C ARG A 893 4.07 0.60 7.73
N THR A 894 3.01 1.40 7.74
CA THR A 894 2.77 2.68 8.41
C THR A 894 1.26 2.75 8.60
N HIS A 895 0.74 3.70 9.38
CA HIS A 895 -0.69 3.94 9.52
C HIS A 895 -1.47 4.10 8.20
N GLU A 896 -0.76 4.33 7.09
CA GLU A 896 -1.26 4.73 5.78
C GLU A 896 -1.32 3.59 4.76
N LEU A 897 -0.68 2.42 4.97
CA LEU A 897 -0.66 1.36 3.95
C LEU A 897 -0.86 -0.05 4.54
N ILE A 898 -1.89 -0.75 4.05
CA ILE A 898 -2.24 -2.12 4.45
C ILE A 898 -2.12 -3.06 3.25
N ASP A 899 -1.27 -4.08 3.37
CA ASP A 899 -1.07 -5.16 2.41
C ASP A 899 -1.53 -6.50 2.99
N VAL A 900 -2.42 -7.21 2.29
CA VAL A 900 -2.90 -8.56 2.63
C VAL A 900 -2.56 -9.49 1.48
N ASN A 901 -1.91 -10.62 1.75
CA ASN A 901 -1.73 -11.67 0.75
C ASN A 901 -2.14 -13.04 1.30
N ALA A 902 -2.69 -13.90 0.45
CA ALA A 902 -3.09 -15.26 0.80
C ALA A 902 -2.85 -16.21 -0.38
N LEU A 903 -1.97 -17.18 -0.20
CA LEU A 903 -1.71 -18.28 -1.13
C LEU A 903 -2.34 -19.57 -0.59
N LEU A 904 -3.12 -20.24 -1.43
CA LEU A 904 -3.57 -21.62 -1.26
C LEU A 904 -2.99 -22.45 -2.41
N ALA A 905 -2.27 -23.51 -2.10
CA ALA A 905 -1.65 -24.38 -3.09
C ALA A 905 -1.90 -25.87 -2.79
N PHE A 906 -1.99 -26.66 -3.85
CA PHE A 906 -2.16 -28.10 -3.86
C PHE A 906 -1.08 -28.74 -4.74
N ASP A 907 -0.54 -29.86 -4.28
CA ASP A 907 0.60 -30.58 -4.85
C ASP A 907 1.76 -29.64 -5.27
N PRO A 908 2.19 -28.68 -4.42
CA PRO A 908 3.26 -27.76 -4.78
C PRO A 908 4.62 -28.47 -4.79
N GLU A 909 5.39 -28.32 -5.86
CA GLU A 909 6.82 -28.71 -5.87
C GLU A 909 7.70 -27.55 -5.38
N GLN A 910 7.29 -26.31 -5.64
CA GLN A 910 7.97 -25.09 -5.21
C GLN A 910 6.98 -23.93 -5.05
N VAL A 911 7.24 -23.03 -4.10
CA VAL A 911 6.55 -21.74 -3.96
C VAL A 911 7.47 -20.61 -4.42
N ILE A 912 6.96 -19.75 -5.28
CA ILE A 912 7.58 -18.52 -5.79
C ILE A 912 7.01 -17.36 -4.99
N ASN A 913 7.90 -16.49 -4.50
CA ASN A 913 7.55 -15.30 -3.73
C ASN A 913 7.68 -14.02 -4.59
N THR A 914 6.99 -12.96 -4.22
CA THR A 914 7.16 -11.59 -4.73
C THR A 914 8.49 -10.97 -4.28
N GLU A 915 8.84 -9.79 -4.78
CA GLU A 915 10.02 -9.03 -4.32
C GLU A 915 9.96 -8.70 -2.82
N SER A 916 8.76 -8.46 -2.29
CA SER A 916 8.48 -8.29 -0.86
C SER A 916 8.57 -9.59 -0.05
N GLY A 917 8.98 -10.71 -0.69
CA GLY A 917 9.11 -12.02 -0.06
C GLY A 917 7.79 -12.76 0.15
N LEU A 918 6.65 -12.21 -0.28
CA LEU A 918 5.32 -12.77 -0.04
C LEU A 918 5.00 -13.89 -1.03
N PRO A 919 4.32 -14.96 -0.60
CA PRO A 919 3.99 -16.08 -1.49
C PRO A 919 3.08 -15.62 -2.63
N TYR A 920 3.51 -15.85 -3.86
CA TYR A 920 2.80 -15.38 -5.06
C TYR A 920 2.18 -16.55 -5.84
N LEU A 921 2.94 -17.61 -6.04
CA LEU A 921 2.60 -18.67 -6.98
C LEU A 921 3.22 -19.98 -6.54
N ALA A 922 2.45 -21.06 -6.51
CA ALA A 922 3.04 -22.40 -6.40
C ALA A 922 3.13 -23.07 -7.78
N VAL A 923 4.24 -23.77 -8.00
CA VAL A 923 4.55 -24.45 -9.26
C VAL A 923 4.86 -25.92 -9.00
N GLY A 924 4.55 -26.75 -9.98
CA GLY A 924 4.75 -28.19 -9.98
C GLY A 924 4.09 -28.80 -11.20
N SER A 925 4.34 -30.07 -11.48
CA SER A 925 3.80 -30.74 -12.68
C SER A 925 2.29 -30.97 -12.65
N ASN A 926 1.70 -31.08 -11.45
CA ASN A 926 0.25 -31.15 -11.23
C ASN A 926 -0.26 -30.11 -10.21
N SER A 927 0.55 -29.05 -9.96
CA SER A 927 0.24 -28.08 -8.92
C SER A 927 -0.92 -27.17 -9.31
N GLU A 928 -1.82 -26.93 -8.37
CA GLU A 928 -2.94 -26.01 -8.46
C GLU A 928 -2.79 -24.95 -7.36
N SER A 929 -2.80 -23.67 -7.70
CA SER A 929 -2.64 -22.59 -6.72
C SER A 929 -3.49 -21.35 -6.99
N TYR A 930 -3.77 -20.67 -5.89
CA TYR A 930 -4.66 -19.53 -5.77
C TYR A 930 -3.97 -18.50 -4.90
N SER A 931 -3.71 -17.32 -5.45
CA SER A 931 -3.18 -16.21 -4.66
C SER A 931 -4.17 -15.06 -4.67
N ILE A 932 -4.32 -14.40 -3.53
CA ILE A 932 -5.03 -13.14 -3.38
C ILE A 932 -4.00 -12.16 -2.82
N ALA A 933 -3.87 -10.99 -3.46
CA ALA A 933 -3.15 -9.85 -2.94
C ALA A 933 -4.13 -8.66 -2.88
N TYR A 934 -4.07 -7.88 -1.80
CA TYR A 934 -4.88 -6.70 -1.60
C TYR A 934 -4.04 -5.63 -0.93
N ARG A 935 -4.12 -4.41 -1.44
CA ARG A 935 -3.46 -3.21 -0.92
C ARG A 935 -4.47 -2.08 -0.81
N THR A 936 -4.41 -1.32 0.28
CA THR A 936 -5.11 -0.04 0.41
C THR A 936 -4.17 1.00 1.01
N ASP A 937 -4.36 2.26 0.61
CA ASP A 937 -3.63 3.42 1.13
C ASP A 937 -4.54 4.37 1.94
N GLU A 938 -3.97 5.47 2.46
CA GLU A 938 -4.67 6.49 3.26
C GLU A 938 -5.68 7.29 2.42
N GLU A 939 -5.38 7.50 1.14
CA GLU A 939 -6.28 8.13 0.17
C GLU A 939 -7.50 7.25 -0.18
N GLY A 940 -7.51 6.00 0.29
CA GLY A 940 -8.58 5.04 0.12
C GLY A 940 -8.55 4.31 -1.22
N ASN A 941 -7.46 4.40 -1.99
CA ASN A 941 -7.28 3.61 -3.20
C ASN A 941 -7.19 2.12 -2.85
N GLU A 942 -7.83 1.29 -3.66
CA GLU A 942 -7.89 -0.16 -3.46
C GLU A 942 -7.27 -0.89 -4.67
N TYR A 943 -6.18 -1.60 -4.41
CA TYR A 943 -5.54 -2.48 -5.39
C TYR A 943 -5.78 -3.93 -4.98
N GLY A 944 -6.24 -4.75 -5.91
CA GLY A 944 -6.54 -6.15 -5.65
C GLY A 944 -6.05 -7.01 -6.79
N GLU A 945 -5.41 -8.14 -6.50
CA GLU A 945 -4.99 -9.12 -7.48
C GLU A 945 -5.44 -10.51 -7.01
N TYR A 946 -6.04 -11.28 -7.91
CA TYR A 946 -6.29 -12.70 -7.72
C TYR A 946 -5.55 -13.45 -8.81
N VAL A 947 -4.69 -14.39 -8.43
CA VAL A 947 -3.91 -15.22 -9.36
C VAL A 947 -4.39 -16.65 -9.26
N PHE A 948 -4.66 -17.25 -10.40
CA PHE A 948 -4.97 -18.67 -10.53
C PHE A 948 -3.95 -19.33 -11.42
N ALA A 949 -3.31 -20.38 -10.91
CA ALA A 949 -2.39 -21.20 -11.68
C ALA A 949 -2.70 -22.68 -11.51
N TRP A 950 -2.65 -23.42 -12.61
CA TRP A 950 -2.86 -24.86 -12.59
C TRP A 950 -2.06 -25.56 -13.68
N ALA A 951 -1.13 -26.42 -13.28
CA ALA A 951 -0.41 -27.33 -14.16
C ALA A 951 -1.03 -28.72 -14.15
N GLY A 952 -0.93 -29.44 -15.27
CA GLY A 952 -1.49 -30.79 -15.39
C GLY A 952 -2.97 -30.80 -15.78
N VAL A 953 -3.43 -29.74 -16.46
CA VAL A 953 -4.82 -29.58 -16.89
C VAL A 953 -4.97 -29.89 -18.38
N ALA A 954 -6.11 -30.44 -18.78
CA ALA A 954 -6.54 -30.54 -20.17
C ALA A 954 -7.85 -29.74 -20.37
N PHE A 955 -7.99 -29.15 -21.56
CA PHE A 955 -9.22 -28.51 -21.98
C PHE A 955 -10.07 -29.51 -22.78
N VAL A 956 -11.25 -29.83 -22.27
CA VAL A 956 -12.18 -30.79 -22.91
C VAL A 956 -13.49 -30.10 -23.30
N ASP A 957 -14.21 -30.70 -24.25
CA ASP A 957 -15.49 -30.15 -24.72
C ASP A 957 -16.49 -30.04 -23.57
N GLY A 958 -17.03 -28.84 -23.38
CA GLY A 958 -18.01 -28.53 -22.35
C GLY A 958 -19.42 -29.02 -22.68
N PRO A 959 -20.37 -28.87 -21.73
CA PRO A 959 -21.76 -29.30 -21.91
C PRO A 959 -22.54 -28.46 -22.95
N VAL A 960 -21.99 -27.31 -23.38
CA VAL A 960 -22.54 -26.46 -24.44
C VAL A 960 -21.60 -26.50 -25.64
N ASP A 961 -22.15 -26.75 -26.84
CA ASP A 961 -21.37 -26.80 -28.09
C ASP A 961 -20.53 -25.52 -28.26
N GLY A 962 -19.22 -25.69 -28.47
CA GLY A 962 -18.27 -24.59 -28.64
C GLY A 962 -17.73 -24.00 -27.34
N THR A 963 -18.02 -24.59 -26.19
CA THR A 963 -17.38 -24.24 -24.90
C THR A 963 -16.35 -25.29 -24.49
N GLN A 964 -15.31 -24.87 -23.77
CA GLN A 964 -14.35 -25.78 -23.15
C GLN A 964 -14.43 -25.70 -21.63
N VAL A 965 -14.13 -26.80 -20.97
CA VAL A 965 -13.99 -26.91 -19.50
C VAL A 965 -12.61 -27.44 -19.15
N MET A 966 -12.09 -26.98 -18.01
CA MET A 966 -10.81 -27.43 -17.48
C MET A 966 -10.99 -28.70 -16.65
N GLN A 967 -10.08 -29.66 -16.81
CA GLN A 967 -10.06 -30.89 -16.01
C GLN A 967 -8.62 -31.37 -15.79
N ALA A 968 -8.32 -31.90 -14.60
CA ALA A 968 -7.06 -32.59 -14.33
C ALA A 968 -6.82 -33.75 -15.32
N THR A 969 -5.56 -33.95 -15.74
CA THR A 969 -5.17 -35.07 -16.59
C THR A 969 -3.84 -35.69 -16.14
N ASP A 970 -3.81 -37.02 -16.09
CA ASP A 970 -2.57 -37.79 -15.89
C ASP A 970 -1.87 -38.12 -17.22
N ASP A 971 -2.48 -37.80 -18.36
CA ASP A 971 -1.91 -38.01 -19.68
C ASP A 971 -0.91 -36.89 -20.00
N ASP A 972 0.38 -37.19 -19.91
CA ASP A 972 1.49 -36.26 -20.14
C ASP A 972 1.44 -35.59 -21.53
N ASP A 973 0.82 -36.22 -22.54
CA ASP A 973 0.69 -35.64 -23.89
C ASP A 973 -0.42 -34.58 -23.98
N LEU A 974 -1.33 -34.55 -23.00
CA LEU A 974 -2.46 -33.61 -22.92
C LEU A 974 -2.28 -32.53 -21.85
N LYS A 975 -1.21 -32.59 -21.05
CA LYS A 975 -0.95 -31.63 -19.97
C LYS A 975 -0.65 -30.25 -20.52
N GLU A 976 -1.46 -29.29 -20.11
CA GLU A 976 -1.22 -27.86 -20.25
C GLU A 976 -1.03 -27.22 -18.87
N ALA A 977 -0.62 -25.95 -18.90
CA ALA A 977 -0.53 -25.09 -17.72
C ALA A 977 -1.38 -23.83 -17.93
N VAL A 978 -2.20 -23.50 -16.94
CA VAL A 978 -2.98 -22.28 -16.88
C VAL A 978 -2.30 -21.32 -15.92
N PHE A 979 -2.19 -20.07 -16.34
CA PHE A 979 -1.79 -18.95 -15.50
C PHE A 979 -2.68 -17.77 -15.89
N SER A 980 -3.52 -17.34 -14.97
CA SER A 980 -4.50 -16.30 -15.19
C SER A 980 -4.59 -15.41 -13.97
N GLU A 981 -4.81 -14.13 -14.21
CA GLU A 981 -4.91 -13.16 -13.13
C GLU A 981 -6.20 -12.36 -13.32
N LEU A 982 -6.76 -11.92 -12.19
CA LEU A 982 -7.87 -10.98 -12.11
C LEU A 982 -7.38 -9.81 -11.26
N GLY A 983 -7.19 -8.65 -11.89
CA GLY A 983 -6.77 -7.44 -11.21
C GLY A 983 -7.90 -6.45 -11.05
N SER A 984 -7.97 -5.80 -9.90
CA SER A 984 -8.81 -4.65 -9.59
C SER A 984 -7.86 -3.49 -9.26
N ASN A 985 -8.00 -2.38 -9.97
CA ASN A 985 -7.39 -1.12 -9.58
C ASN A 985 -8.54 -0.13 -9.49
N VAL A 986 -8.97 0.16 -8.25
CA VAL A 986 -10.07 1.08 -7.98
C VAL A 986 -9.50 2.24 -7.20
N SER A 987 -9.27 3.34 -7.92
CA SER A 987 -9.07 4.64 -7.31
C SER A 987 -10.43 5.35 -7.23
N TYR A 988 -10.70 5.93 -6.07
CA TYR A 988 -11.91 6.72 -5.85
C TYR A 988 -11.58 8.18 -6.14
N SER A 989 -11.89 8.66 -7.35
CA SER A 989 -11.68 10.07 -7.68
C SER A 989 -12.71 10.93 -6.95
N SER A 990 -12.25 11.88 -6.12
CA SER A 990 -13.12 12.91 -5.55
C SER A 990 -13.61 13.85 -6.66
N PHE A 991 -14.92 14.06 -6.74
CA PHE A 991 -15.46 15.02 -7.72
C PHE A 991 -15.21 16.45 -7.29
N THR A 992 -14.67 17.25 -8.21
CA THR A 992 -14.54 18.67 -7.99
C THR A 992 -15.93 19.31 -7.81
N ALA A 993 -16.01 20.43 -7.08
CA ALA A 993 -17.26 21.16 -6.88
C ALA A 993 -18.00 21.49 -8.20
N ARG A 994 -17.26 21.63 -9.29
CA ARG A 994 -17.75 21.88 -10.65
C ARG A 994 -18.43 20.65 -11.28
N ASP A 995 -17.97 19.45 -10.96
CA ASP A 995 -18.55 18.20 -11.46
C ASP A 995 -19.86 17.86 -10.75
N LEU A 996 -19.95 18.20 -9.46
CA LEU A 996 -21.18 18.12 -8.68
C LEU A 996 -22.27 19.08 -9.20
N GLU A 997 -21.88 20.29 -9.66
CA GLU A 997 -22.79 21.28 -10.26
C GLU A 997 -23.35 20.80 -11.62
N LYS A 998 -22.52 20.15 -12.45
CA LYS A 998 -22.93 19.57 -13.74
C LYS A 998 -23.87 18.36 -13.60
N LEU A 999 -23.77 17.59 -12.51
CA LEU A 999 -24.66 16.46 -12.21
C LEU A 999 -26.04 16.91 -11.69
N GLY A 1000 -26.26 18.21 -11.47
CA GLY A 1000 -27.57 18.76 -11.10
C GLY A 1000 -28.00 18.44 -9.66
N VAL A 1001 -27.05 18.16 -8.76
CA VAL A 1001 -27.31 17.78 -7.37
C VAL A 1001 -27.38 19.02 -6.47
N ASP A 1002 -28.31 19.93 -6.80
CA ASP A 1002 -28.50 21.21 -6.10
C ASP A 1002 -29.44 21.13 -4.87
N ASP A 1003 -29.83 19.92 -4.42
CA ASP A 1003 -30.85 19.73 -3.36
C ASP A 1003 -30.38 18.88 -2.16
N GLY A 1004 -29.07 18.71 -1.95
CA GLY A 1004 -28.57 18.05 -0.72
C GLY A 1004 -29.01 16.59 -0.53
N SER A 1005 -29.53 15.93 -1.57
CA SER A 1005 -29.63 14.47 -1.61
C SER A 1005 -28.34 13.91 -2.23
N ALA A 1006 -27.30 13.83 -1.40
CA ALA A 1006 -26.02 13.20 -1.75
C ALA A 1006 -26.27 11.81 -2.37
N ILE A 1007 -25.86 11.62 -3.62
CA ILE A 1007 -25.84 10.29 -4.23
C ILE A 1007 -24.51 9.67 -3.79
N THR A 1008 -24.53 8.96 -2.66
CA THR A 1008 -23.47 8.01 -2.34
C THR A 1008 -23.61 6.84 -3.30
N GLU A 1009 -22.54 6.44 -3.97
CA GLU A 1009 -22.50 5.14 -4.64
C GLU A 1009 -22.12 4.05 -3.63
N GLU A 1010 -22.37 2.78 -3.94
CA GLU A 1010 -21.73 1.72 -3.17
C GLU A 1010 -20.28 1.60 -3.64
N LYS A 1011 -19.33 1.40 -2.72
CA LYS A 1011 -17.93 1.11 -3.05
C LYS A 1011 -17.91 -0.01 -4.08
N CYS A 1012 -17.29 0.27 -5.24
CA CYS A 1012 -17.32 -0.63 -6.38
C CYS A 1012 -16.19 -1.66 -6.36
N GLY A 1013 -15.17 -1.45 -5.52
CA GLY A 1013 -14.03 -2.34 -5.34
C GLY A 1013 -14.47 -3.78 -5.10
N PHE A 1014 -13.76 -4.72 -5.73
CA PHE A 1014 -14.04 -6.16 -5.59
C PHE A 1014 -14.08 -6.60 -4.12
N PHE A 1015 -13.28 -5.97 -3.26
CA PHE A 1015 -13.13 -6.30 -1.85
C PHE A 1015 -13.95 -5.42 -0.89
N ALA A 1016 -14.37 -4.21 -1.29
CA ALA A 1016 -15.15 -3.28 -0.45
C ALA A 1016 -16.65 -3.19 -0.81
N ARG A 1017 -17.14 -4.13 -1.61
CA ARG A 1017 -18.52 -4.19 -2.11
C ARG A 1017 -19.57 -4.04 -1.01
N GLY A 1018 -20.51 -3.11 -1.20
CA GLY A 1018 -21.66 -2.87 -0.33
C GLY A 1018 -21.40 -1.87 0.82
N GLY A 1019 -20.20 -1.29 0.89
CA GLY A 1019 -19.97 -0.07 1.67
C GLY A 1019 -20.51 1.17 0.95
N THR A 1020 -20.94 2.20 1.67
CA THR A 1020 -21.32 3.49 1.05
C THR A 1020 -20.09 4.34 0.80
N THR A 1021 -19.92 4.87 -0.41
CA THR A 1021 -18.92 5.89 -0.73
C THR A 1021 -19.28 7.22 -0.08
N GLU A 1022 -18.31 8.11 0.04
CA GLU A 1022 -18.58 9.53 0.25
C GLU A 1022 -19.31 10.14 -0.98
N ALA A 1023 -19.75 11.39 -0.83
CA ALA A 1023 -20.75 12.04 -1.68
C ALA A 1023 -20.28 12.45 -3.09
N GLY A 1024 -19.17 11.88 -3.60
CA GLY A 1024 -18.50 12.35 -4.81
C GLY A 1024 -17.50 11.39 -5.45
N GLU A 1025 -17.73 10.07 -5.38
CA GLU A 1025 -16.88 9.04 -6.03
C GLU A 1025 -17.54 8.46 -7.30
N LYS A 1026 -16.84 7.63 -8.10
CA LYS A 1026 -17.38 7.01 -9.34
C LYS A 1026 -16.60 5.80 -9.84
N CYS A 1027 -17.29 4.83 -10.47
CA CYS A 1027 -16.68 3.76 -11.27
C CYS A 1027 -17.38 3.53 -12.63
N ASP A 1028 -16.61 3.12 -13.65
CA ASP A 1028 -17.09 2.61 -14.96
C ASP A 1028 -16.61 1.16 -15.23
N ALA A 1029 -15.62 0.67 -14.48
CA ALA A 1029 -15.15 -0.71 -14.46
C ALA A 1029 -14.85 -1.17 -13.02
N ILE A 1030 -14.68 -2.48 -12.81
CA ILE A 1030 -14.38 -3.06 -11.49
C ILE A 1030 -13.12 -3.95 -11.51
N ALA A 1031 -12.95 -4.82 -12.51
CA ALA A 1031 -11.77 -5.68 -12.59
C ALA A 1031 -11.41 -6.10 -14.03
N TYR A 1032 -10.25 -6.73 -14.20
CA TYR A 1032 -9.62 -7.05 -15.49
C TYR A 1032 -9.03 -8.46 -15.48
N PHE A 1033 -9.31 -9.25 -16.50
CA PHE A 1033 -8.84 -10.63 -16.65
C PHE A 1033 -7.60 -10.68 -17.55
N THR A 1034 -6.59 -11.41 -17.12
CA THR A 1034 -5.40 -11.74 -17.92
C THR A 1034 -5.25 -13.26 -18.05
N PHE A 1035 -4.68 -13.71 -19.17
CA PHE A 1035 -4.24 -15.08 -19.35
C PHE A 1035 -2.83 -15.07 -19.92
N ARG A 1036 -1.85 -15.58 -19.16
CA ARG A 1036 -0.41 -15.52 -19.48
C ARG A 1036 0.04 -14.11 -19.89
N GLY A 1037 -0.40 -13.10 -19.13
CA GLY A 1037 -0.09 -11.68 -19.36
C GLY A 1037 -0.93 -10.99 -20.45
N LEU A 1038 -1.73 -11.72 -21.24
CA LEU A 1038 -2.64 -11.11 -22.22
C LEU A 1038 -3.94 -10.69 -21.54
N VAL A 1039 -4.32 -9.41 -21.62
CA VAL A 1039 -5.61 -8.92 -21.11
C VAL A 1039 -6.76 -9.44 -21.99
N THR A 1040 -7.62 -10.29 -21.44
CA THR A 1040 -8.68 -10.99 -22.19
C THR A 1040 -10.07 -10.43 -21.97
N GLY A 1041 -10.31 -9.70 -20.87
CA GLY A 1041 -11.63 -9.16 -20.56
C GLY A 1041 -11.66 -8.20 -19.38
N SER A 1042 -12.82 -7.59 -19.14
CA SER A 1042 -13.10 -6.78 -17.94
C SER A 1042 -14.42 -7.17 -17.30
N LEU A 1043 -14.50 -7.04 -15.97
CA LEU A 1043 -15.68 -7.23 -15.15
C LEU A 1043 -16.29 -5.88 -14.80
N ARG A 1044 -17.60 -5.74 -15.00
CA ARG A 1044 -18.33 -4.50 -14.68
C ARG A 1044 -19.71 -4.79 -14.14
N GLU A 1045 -20.21 -3.90 -13.30
CA GLU A 1045 -21.61 -3.85 -12.97
C GLU A 1045 -22.35 -3.04 -14.04
N GLU A 1046 -23.12 -3.70 -14.91
CA GLU A 1046 -23.90 -2.99 -15.96
C GLU A 1046 -25.30 -2.62 -15.47
N ARG A 1047 -25.76 -3.23 -14.37
CA ARG A 1047 -27.04 -2.95 -13.67
C ARG A 1047 -26.87 -3.31 -12.21
N ASP A 1048 -27.69 -2.72 -11.35
CA ASP A 1048 -27.79 -3.04 -9.93
C ASP A 1048 -27.81 -4.58 -9.68
N GLY A 1049 -26.72 -5.08 -9.11
CA GLY A 1049 -26.49 -6.48 -8.78
C GLY A 1049 -26.18 -7.42 -9.96
N VAL A 1050 -26.01 -6.92 -11.20
CA VAL A 1050 -25.73 -7.71 -12.41
C VAL A 1050 -24.34 -7.39 -12.95
N TYR A 1051 -23.45 -8.38 -12.79
CA TYR A 1051 -22.07 -8.28 -13.22
C TYR A 1051 -21.85 -8.98 -14.56
N VAL A 1052 -21.28 -8.25 -15.51
CA VAL A 1052 -21.02 -8.72 -16.87
C VAL A 1052 -19.51 -8.71 -17.11
N ILE A 1053 -19.01 -9.82 -17.61
CA ILE A 1053 -17.64 -9.93 -18.13
C ILE A 1053 -17.69 -9.67 -19.63
N ARG A 1054 -16.93 -8.65 -20.07
CA ARG A 1054 -16.76 -8.25 -21.47
C ARG A 1054 -15.41 -8.73 -21.97
N TYR A 1055 -15.41 -9.63 -22.95
CA TYR A 1055 -14.18 -10.15 -23.54
C TYR A 1055 -13.70 -9.30 -24.70
N ILE A 1056 -12.40 -9.33 -24.97
CA ILE A 1056 -11.76 -8.55 -26.02
C ILE A 1056 -12.25 -8.93 -27.44
N ASP A 1057 -12.71 -10.16 -27.62
CA ASP A 1057 -13.32 -10.67 -28.85
C ASP A 1057 -14.78 -10.16 -29.07
N GLY A 1058 -15.30 -9.34 -28.16
CA GLY A 1058 -16.65 -8.79 -28.17
C GLY A 1058 -17.72 -9.74 -27.62
N SER A 1059 -17.35 -10.96 -27.23
CA SER A 1059 -18.25 -11.85 -26.49
C SER A 1059 -18.41 -11.41 -25.03
N TRP A 1060 -19.40 -11.97 -24.34
CA TRP A 1060 -19.68 -11.61 -22.95
C TRP A 1060 -20.28 -12.80 -22.17
N GLN A 1061 -20.21 -12.72 -20.84
CA GLN A 1061 -20.89 -13.64 -19.92
C GLN A 1061 -21.37 -12.91 -18.66
N VAL A 1062 -22.40 -13.42 -18.00
CA VAL A 1062 -22.94 -12.85 -16.74
C VAL A 1062 -22.47 -13.70 -15.57
N LEU A 1063 -21.93 -13.07 -14.52
CA LEU A 1063 -21.61 -13.75 -13.27
C LEU A 1063 -22.87 -13.94 -12.42
N GLY A 1064 -23.05 -15.13 -11.84
CA GLY A 1064 -24.18 -15.44 -10.95
C GLY A 1064 -25.52 -15.69 -11.65
N GLY A 1065 -25.58 -15.65 -12.99
CA GLY A 1065 -26.73 -16.09 -13.76
C GLY A 1065 -26.69 -17.60 -13.99
N SER A 1066 -27.49 -18.35 -13.23
CA SER A 1066 -27.74 -19.78 -13.47
C SER A 1066 -28.37 -20.06 -14.83
#